data_AF-A0ABD5SXJ6-F1
#
_entry.id   AF-A0ABD5SXJ6-F1
#
_cell.length_a   1.000
_cell.length_b   1.000
_cell.length_c   1.000
_cell.angle_alpha   90.00
_cell.angle_beta   90.00
_cell.angle_gamma   90.00
#
_symmetry.space_group_name_H-M   'P 1'
#
loop_
_entity.id
_entity.type
_entity.pdbx_description
1 polymer ?
#
loop_
_entity_poly.entity_id
_entity_poly.type
_entity_poly.pdbx_seq_one_letter_code
_entity_poly.pdbx_strand_id
1 'polypeptide(L)'
;ASIRAAVSERLEPDAAAAIDVYTYHSFCYRLVREYAYYLGYSPEFDVVTERTRRRLIGRLLAENDYGFAAASGRNDGSPTDLTDAVDRFIQSMSQENITPDQLQSGLPPVRTLELCNEFVLWLERTAGEELSFDNEALRYFNRDEHCEAARESLIDYGKLVSYCREKIAEAPAAFRDDDLVRDVDRYLRVLQQCVTNTIEALSLDDTTTKHLPRALFGNRIWGAATSRIEQTPFGRLKHYVEFLRLARHYADVYADYHDALETERALDFDELVRTATGLLDDAAIADEITGQWTQVYCDEFQDTDATQFSLLTELTDGPDRPDLLAIGDKDQAIYGWRGTDREGLDRLADAYDDHEAIELELNFRSRQEILDLTNACEYGPQSSKTLREDGRTAGAYDEDEPPDRVVKVESDQVPQSMPEQVATTVSRLLNGEAANVPRRSLGDLAVIVRTNRHAQAVADELRELRIPYEISGSPRGEVSPGIETVLSYLRVLVEPDADAHLRRVLLYRYRLTAADLATLQRRDGSLYDAVMDSNMNALDLEGPDRLERVRDHLEELERFRDVYPLSGFVRRFRELTRIEWFCTSEERAEFDRLERFVEAYDTDGVVQSLSTEFVDALAATLRGGGNDRTRGTRSADSIDLMTVHQAKGLEFDTVLAPYLTDEEWCVDGDYVERARYRLLAAALDADVDSPLLADLAAERVGEEWRVLHVALTRAENHLFLFGSEYEYDGDEDELAASTAEACLASDVEWSVTGQRMDLWSSLTESFERVRETYPETVVDRTAEIAASAGESPGTITYYADYGDRPVEPLETRAAIETVHRLGRQLRDGTLLP
;
A
#
# COMPACT_ATOMS: atom_id res chain seq x y z
N ALA A 1 0.42 21.08 9.45
CA ALA A 1 -0.68 21.42 10.38
C ALA A 1 -2.01 21.07 9.72
N SER A 2 -3.03 20.60 10.44
CA SER A 2 -4.32 20.23 9.82
C SER A 2 -5.10 21.47 9.36
N ILE A 3 -5.97 21.33 8.34
CA ILE A 3 -6.86 22.40 7.85
C ILE A 3 -7.62 23.04 9.02
N ARG A 4 -8.15 22.22 9.95
CA ARG A 4 -8.85 22.69 11.14
C ARG A 4 -8.01 23.61 12.03
N ALA A 5 -6.73 23.29 12.22
CA ALA A 5 -5.82 24.14 12.98
C ALA A 5 -5.55 25.45 12.26
N ALA A 6 -5.32 25.41 10.94
CA ALA A 6 -5.08 26.60 10.13
C ALA A 6 -6.30 27.54 10.09
N VAL A 7 -7.51 26.99 9.99
CA VAL A 7 -8.78 27.75 10.06
C VAL A 7 -8.92 28.41 11.43
N SER A 8 -8.66 27.67 12.51
CA SER A 8 -8.76 28.19 13.88
C SER A 8 -7.72 29.27 14.20
N GLU A 9 -6.54 29.21 13.56
CA GLU A 9 -5.47 30.19 13.73
C GLU A 9 -5.71 31.48 12.93
N ARG A 10 -6.30 31.36 11.72
CA ARG A 10 -6.45 32.49 10.79
C ARG A 10 -7.78 33.23 10.92
N LEU A 11 -8.79 32.62 11.51
CA LEU A 11 -10.14 33.19 11.63
C LEU A 11 -10.52 33.47 13.08
N GLU A 12 -11.47 34.40 13.26
CA GLU A 12 -12.11 34.62 14.56
C GLU A 12 -12.87 33.36 15.01
N PRO A 13 -12.95 33.05 16.32
CA PRO A 13 -13.52 31.80 16.82
C PRO A 13 -14.94 31.49 16.31
N ASP A 14 -15.80 32.50 16.22
CA ASP A 14 -17.18 32.33 15.75
C ASP A 14 -17.23 31.97 14.25
N ALA A 15 -16.30 32.50 13.45
CA ALA A 15 -16.19 32.17 12.03
C ALA A 15 -15.54 30.78 11.84
N ALA A 16 -14.53 30.45 12.63
CA ALA A 16 -13.91 29.13 12.61
C ALA A 16 -14.89 28.02 13.02
N ALA A 17 -15.76 28.27 14.01
CA ALA A 17 -16.79 27.33 14.45
C ALA A 17 -17.92 27.13 13.44
N ALA A 18 -18.11 28.07 12.50
CA ALA A 18 -19.10 27.97 11.44
C ALA A 18 -18.59 27.17 10.22
N ILE A 19 -17.30 26.78 10.20
CA ILE A 19 -16.71 26.00 9.12
C ILE A 19 -16.66 24.53 9.52
N ASP A 20 -17.37 23.73 8.76
CA ASP A 20 -17.37 22.28 8.83
C ASP A 20 -16.13 21.71 8.15
N VAL A 21 -15.37 20.84 8.85
CA VAL A 21 -14.17 20.18 8.30
C VAL A 21 -14.24 18.68 8.54
N TYR A 22 -14.36 17.93 7.44
CA TYR A 22 -14.54 16.47 7.40
C TYR A 22 -13.57 15.81 6.42
N THR A 23 -13.29 14.53 6.64
CA THR A 23 -12.88 13.62 5.55
C THR A 23 -14.14 13.07 4.87
N TYR A 24 -14.03 12.59 3.62
CA TYR A 24 -15.15 11.98 2.88
C TYR A 24 -15.96 10.98 3.73
N HIS A 25 -15.29 9.94 4.25
CA HIS A 25 -15.95 8.92 5.08
C HIS A 25 -16.60 9.48 6.33
N SER A 26 -15.99 10.47 7.01
CA SER A 26 -16.58 11.08 8.20
C SER A 26 -17.80 11.95 7.88
N PHE A 27 -17.82 12.58 6.70
CA PHE A 27 -18.97 13.31 6.19
C PHE A 27 -20.13 12.36 5.86
N CYS A 28 -19.85 11.30 5.10
CA CYS A 28 -20.85 10.27 4.78
C CYS A 28 -21.41 9.61 6.05
N TYR A 29 -20.54 9.26 7.01
CA TYR A 29 -20.97 8.72 8.31
C TYR A 29 -21.92 9.66 9.04
N ARG A 30 -21.58 10.95 9.12
CA ARG A 30 -22.44 11.96 9.75
C ARG A 30 -23.79 12.02 9.06
N LEU A 31 -23.80 12.10 7.73
CA LEU A 31 -25.03 12.25 6.94
C LEU A 31 -25.94 11.02 7.08
N VAL A 32 -25.40 9.82 6.89
CA VAL A 32 -26.15 8.57 7.06
C VAL A 32 -26.66 8.42 8.49
N ARG A 33 -25.88 8.84 9.50
CA ARG A 33 -26.34 8.81 10.90
C ARG A 33 -27.48 9.79 11.18
N GLU A 34 -27.39 10.99 10.63
CA GLU A 34 -28.41 12.05 10.78
C GLU A 34 -29.74 11.64 10.13
N TYR A 35 -29.68 11.03 8.95
CA TYR A 35 -30.84 10.54 8.20
C TYR A 35 -31.10 9.03 8.38
N ALA A 36 -30.53 8.40 9.42
CA ALA A 36 -30.61 6.96 9.62
C ALA A 36 -32.06 6.45 9.66
N TYR A 37 -32.95 7.17 10.36
CA TYR A 37 -34.36 6.80 10.42
C TYR A 37 -35.09 6.92 9.08
N TYR A 38 -34.69 7.88 8.24
CA TYR A 38 -35.23 8.04 6.88
C TYR A 38 -34.85 6.84 6.01
N LEU A 39 -33.60 6.40 6.13
CA LEU A 39 -33.05 5.23 5.44
C LEU A 39 -33.51 3.88 6.04
N GLY A 40 -34.17 3.89 7.20
CA GLY A 40 -34.59 2.67 7.90
C GLY A 40 -33.49 2.00 8.75
N TYR A 41 -32.37 2.69 8.97
CA TYR A 41 -31.27 2.26 9.85
C TYR A 41 -31.46 2.74 11.30
N SER A 42 -30.70 2.12 12.21
CA SER A 42 -30.44 2.67 13.53
C SER A 42 -29.33 3.72 13.43
N PRO A 43 -29.37 4.85 14.18
CA PRO A 43 -28.22 5.75 14.28
C PRO A 43 -26.94 5.10 14.85
N GLU A 44 -27.06 3.90 15.42
CA GLU A 44 -25.96 3.05 15.90
C GLU A 44 -25.65 1.90 14.91
N PHE A 45 -25.74 2.16 13.60
CA PHE A 45 -25.40 1.15 12.59
C PHE A 45 -23.90 0.81 12.63
N ASP A 46 -23.58 -0.45 12.33
CA ASP A 46 -22.20 -0.94 12.34
C ASP A 46 -21.50 -0.66 11.00
N VAL A 47 -20.26 -0.16 11.07
CA VAL A 47 -19.39 -0.05 9.89
C VAL A 47 -18.47 -1.27 9.82
N VAL A 48 -18.61 -2.05 8.76
CA VAL A 48 -17.89 -3.30 8.54
C VAL A 48 -16.42 -3.01 8.24
N THR A 49 -15.54 -3.52 9.09
CA THR A 49 -14.09 -3.49 8.85
C THR A 49 -13.67 -4.53 7.80
N GLU A 50 -12.52 -4.34 7.16
CA GLU A 50 -11.91 -5.31 6.22
C GLU A 50 -11.88 -6.74 6.78
N ARG A 51 -11.56 -6.89 8.07
CA ARG A 51 -11.55 -8.20 8.74
C ARG A 51 -12.95 -8.80 8.86
N THR A 52 -13.96 -7.98 9.16
CA THR A 52 -15.36 -8.42 9.25
C THR A 52 -15.88 -8.80 7.86
N ARG A 53 -15.56 -8.00 6.83
CA ARG A 53 -15.87 -8.32 5.43
C ARG A 53 -15.28 -9.66 5.01
N ARG A 54 -13.98 -9.89 5.21
CA ARG A 54 -13.34 -11.20 4.91
C ARG A 54 -13.99 -12.36 5.64
N ARG A 55 -14.38 -12.17 6.91
CA ARG A 55 -15.10 -13.20 7.68
C ARG A 55 -16.49 -13.48 7.11
N LEU A 56 -17.21 -12.45 6.69
CA LEU A 56 -18.53 -12.58 6.09
C LEU A 56 -18.43 -13.32 4.74
N ILE A 57 -17.50 -12.91 3.87
CA ILE A 57 -17.21 -13.59 2.60
C ILE A 57 -16.83 -15.05 2.85
N GLY A 58 -15.92 -15.33 3.78
CA GLY A 58 -15.52 -16.69 4.12
C GLY A 58 -16.68 -17.56 4.64
N ARG A 59 -17.65 -16.95 5.35
CA ARG A 59 -18.88 -17.61 5.78
C ARG A 59 -19.79 -17.91 4.60
N LEU A 60 -20.04 -16.93 3.72
CA LEU A 60 -20.87 -17.10 2.52
C LEU A 60 -20.32 -18.21 1.61
N LEU A 61 -19.01 -18.21 1.37
CA LEU A 61 -18.32 -19.26 0.60
C LEU A 61 -18.44 -20.66 1.22
N ALA A 62 -18.65 -20.76 2.53
CA ALA A 62 -18.81 -22.03 3.24
C ALA A 62 -20.28 -22.50 3.30
N GLU A 63 -21.23 -21.57 3.29
CA GLU A 63 -22.66 -21.85 3.45
C GLU A 63 -23.39 -22.03 2.11
N ASN A 64 -22.94 -21.33 1.07
CA ASN A 64 -23.55 -21.32 -0.26
C ASN A 64 -22.74 -22.16 -1.27
N ASP A 65 -23.44 -22.80 -2.21
CA ASP A 65 -22.83 -23.54 -3.31
C ASP A 65 -22.68 -22.64 -4.54
N TYR A 66 -21.54 -21.99 -4.65
CA TYR A 66 -21.20 -21.22 -5.83
C TYR A 66 -20.58 -22.14 -6.90
N GLY A 67 -21.16 -22.16 -8.10
CA GLY A 67 -20.86 -23.13 -9.17
C GLY A 67 -19.39 -23.21 -9.67
N PHE A 68 -18.50 -22.37 -9.17
CA PHE A 68 -17.06 -22.43 -9.42
C PHE A 68 -16.28 -23.32 -8.44
N ALA A 69 -16.85 -23.69 -7.29
CA ALA A 69 -16.23 -24.61 -6.32
C ALA A 69 -15.96 -26.00 -6.92
N ALA A 70 -16.73 -26.40 -7.95
CA ALA A 70 -16.51 -27.61 -8.72
C ALA A 70 -15.51 -27.46 -9.90
N ALA A 71 -15.21 -26.22 -10.33
CA ALA A 71 -14.38 -25.94 -11.50
C ALA A 71 -12.88 -25.76 -11.18
N SER A 72 -12.52 -25.52 -9.92
CA SER A 72 -11.15 -25.23 -9.45
C SER A 72 -10.22 -26.43 -9.38
N GLY A 73 -10.53 -27.56 -10.04
CA GLY A 73 -9.73 -28.79 -10.02
C GLY A 73 -8.31 -28.69 -10.60
N ARG A 74 -7.78 -27.48 -10.86
CA ARG A 74 -6.42 -27.25 -11.40
C ARG A 74 -5.64 -26.07 -10.81
N ASN A 75 -6.02 -25.50 -9.66
CA ASN A 75 -5.10 -24.64 -8.90
C ASN A 75 -5.27 -24.85 -7.38
N ASP A 76 -4.17 -25.24 -6.73
CA ASP A 76 -4.03 -25.54 -5.30
C ASP A 76 -4.15 -24.27 -4.42
N GLY A 77 -5.34 -23.67 -4.34
CA GLY A 77 -5.63 -22.60 -3.38
C GLY A 77 -6.29 -23.15 -2.12
N SER A 78 -5.83 -22.72 -0.95
CA SER A 78 -6.56 -22.91 0.31
C SER A 78 -7.89 -22.12 0.27
N PRO A 79 -8.90 -22.48 1.08
CA PRO A 79 -10.12 -21.68 1.22
C PRO A 79 -9.87 -20.20 1.56
N THR A 80 -8.75 -19.92 2.25
CA THR A 80 -8.28 -18.58 2.55
C THR A 80 -7.91 -17.81 1.28
N ASP A 81 -7.18 -18.44 0.35
CA ASP A 81 -6.74 -17.79 -0.89
C ASP A 81 -7.93 -17.41 -1.79
N LEU A 82 -8.98 -18.24 -1.78
CA LEU A 82 -10.23 -17.93 -2.47
C LEU A 82 -10.97 -16.75 -1.81
N THR A 83 -11.04 -16.73 -0.48
CA THR A 83 -11.65 -15.64 0.27
C THR A 83 -10.94 -14.31 -0.04
N ASP A 84 -9.61 -14.31 -0.06
CA ASP A 84 -8.80 -13.12 -0.38
C ASP A 84 -8.96 -12.68 -1.85
N ALA A 85 -9.17 -13.61 -2.78
CA ALA A 85 -9.45 -13.27 -4.18
C ALA A 85 -10.83 -12.61 -4.36
N VAL A 86 -11.85 -13.11 -3.67
CA VAL A 86 -13.21 -12.53 -3.70
C VAL A 86 -13.25 -11.19 -2.98
N ASP A 87 -12.61 -11.07 -1.81
CA ASP A 87 -12.50 -9.80 -1.07
C ASP A 87 -11.88 -8.70 -1.92
N ARG A 88 -10.80 -9.01 -2.64
CA ARG A 88 -10.17 -8.08 -3.59
C ARG A 88 -11.09 -7.73 -4.75
N PHE A 89 -11.78 -8.71 -5.33
CA PHE A 89 -12.76 -8.45 -6.39
C PHE A 89 -13.85 -7.49 -5.92
N ILE A 90 -14.47 -7.75 -4.76
CA ILE A 90 -15.52 -6.90 -4.19
C ILE A 90 -14.98 -5.49 -3.95
N GLN A 91 -13.81 -5.35 -3.35
CA GLN A 91 -13.20 -4.05 -3.09
C GLN A 91 -12.93 -3.27 -4.38
N SER A 92 -12.36 -3.91 -5.41
CA SER A 92 -12.09 -3.24 -6.69
C SER A 92 -13.39 -2.83 -7.39
N MET A 93 -14.40 -3.69 -7.44
CA MET A 93 -15.70 -3.32 -8.02
C MET A 93 -16.36 -2.20 -7.25
N SER A 94 -16.21 -2.20 -5.93
CA SER A 94 -16.78 -1.18 -5.09
C SER A 94 -16.19 0.21 -5.37
N GLN A 95 -14.86 0.27 -5.48
CA GLN A 95 -14.10 1.49 -5.77
C GLN A 95 -14.39 2.09 -7.15
N GLU A 96 -14.59 1.24 -8.15
CA GLU A 96 -15.01 1.65 -9.51
C GLU A 96 -16.49 2.04 -9.58
N ASN A 97 -17.19 2.10 -8.44
CA ASN A 97 -18.63 2.33 -8.33
C ASN A 97 -19.49 1.34 -9.14
N ILE A 98 -19.04 0.08 -9.23
CA ILE A 98 -19.74 -1.00 -9.91
C ILE A 98 -20.51 -1.83 -8.87
N THR A 99 -21.83 -1.83 -9.02
CA THR A 99 -22.77 -2.58 -8.18
C THR A 99 -22.89 -4.06 -8.60
N PRO A 100 -23.34 -4.95 -7.70
CA PRO A 100 -23.65 -6.34 -8.05
C PRO A 100 -24.64 -6.45 -9.22
N ASP A 101 -25.66 -5.59 -9.26
CA ASP A 101 -26.68 -5.58 -10.33
C ASP A 101 -26.09 -5.17 -11.69
N GLN A 102 -25.21 -4.17 -11.72
CA GLN A 102 -24.49 -3.79 -12.93
C GLN A 102 -23.63 -4.96 -13.44
N LEU A 103 -22.93 -5.67 -12.56
CA LEU A 103 -22.18 -6.88 -12.95
C LEU A 103 -23.10 -7.98 -13.47
N GLN A 104 -24.23 -8.24 -12.80
CA GLN A 104 -25.15 -9.28 -13.23
C GLN A 104 -25.81 -8.99 -14.58
N SER A 105 -26.09 -7.72 -14.86
CA SER A 105 -26.71 -7.26 -16.11
C SER A 105 -25.72 -7.05 -17.25
N GLY A 106 -24.52 -6.56 -16.95
CA GLY A 106 -23.48 -6.21 -17.92
C GLY A 106 -22.57 -7.36 -18.30
N LEU A 107 -22.36 -8.35 -17.41
CA LEU A 107 -21.56 -9.52 -17.76
C LEU A 107 -22.30 -10.43 -18.75
N PRO A 108 -21.59 -11.04 -19.72
CA PRO A 108 -22.21 -11.93 -20.68
C PRO A 108 -22.94 -13.11 -20.01
N PRO A 109 -23.97 -13.67 -20.66
CA PRO A 109 -24.70 -14.82 -20.13
C PRO A 109 -23.76 -15.99 -19.80
N VAL A 110 -24.03 -16.72 -18.71
CA VAL A 110 -23.24 -17.88 -18.28
C VAL A 110 -22.99 -18.86 -19.43
N ARG A 111 -24.02 -19.13 -20.24
CA ARG A 111 -23.91 -20.01 -21.41
C ARG A 111 -22.94 -19.47 -22.46
N THR A 112 -22.94 -18.17 -22.72
CA THR A 112 -21.99 -17.54 -23.65
C THR A 112 -20.57 -17.70 -23.12
N LEU A 113 -20.35 -17.40 -21.84
CA LEU A 113 -19.04 -17.54 -21.17
C LEU A 113 -18.53 -18.99 -21.18
N GLU A 114 -19.39 -19.97 -20.91
CA GLU A 114 -19.05 -21.39 -20.98
C GLU A 114 -18.65 -21.80 -22.40
N LEU A 115 -19.43 -21.40 -23.42
CA LEU A 115 -19.11 -21.68 -24.82
C LEU A 115 -17.82 -21.01 -25.28
N CYS A 116 -17.59 -19.75 -24.90
CA CYS A 116 -16.35 -19.05 -25.18
C CYS A 116 -15.15 -19.69 -24.48
N ASN A 117 -15.31 -20.11 -23.23
CA ASN A 117 -14.26 -20.81 -22.48
C ASN A 117 -13.95 -22.19 -23.10
N GLU A 118 -14.98 -22.97 -23.45
CA GLU A 118 -14.81 -24.22 -24.20
C GLU A 118 -14.14 -23.99 -25.55
N PHE A 119 -14.53 -22.93 -26.26
CA PHE A 119 -13.94 -22.52 -27.53
C PHE A 119 -12.45 -22.21 -27.37
N VAL A 120 -12.05 -21.40 -26.39
CA VAL A 120 -10.63 -21.06 -26.19
C VAL A 120 -9.82 -22.29 -25.74
N LEU A 121 -10.36 -23.14 -24.87
CA LEU A 121 -9.70 -24.40 -24.48
C LEU A 121 -9.64 -25.42 -25.63
N TRP A 122 -10.62 -25.42 -26.52
CA TRP A 122 -10.58 -26.21 -27.75
C TRP A 122 -9.56 -25.65 -28.73
N LEU A 123 -9.53 -24.33 -28.91
CA LEU A 123 -8.56 -23.65 -29.76
C LEU A 123 -7.14 -23.91 -29.26
N GLU A 124 -6.90 -23.85 -27.95
CA GLU A 124 -5.62 -24.21 -27.33
C GLU A 124 -5.23 -25.66 -27.63
N ARG A 125 -6.14 -26.62 -27.40
CA ARG A 125 -5.86 -28.05 -27.64
C ARG A 125 -5.61 -28.33 -29.11
N THR A 126 -6.46 -27.79 -29.97
CA THR A 126 -6.37 -27.95 -31.44
C THR A 126 -5.14 -27.27 -31.98
N ALA A 127 -4.81 -26.07 -31.47
CA ALA A 127 -3.54 -25.43 -31.73
C ALA A 127 -2.40 -26.36 -31.29
N GLY A 128 -2.40 -26.91 -30.08
CA GLY A 128 -1.35 -27.85 -29.65
C GLY A 128 -1.24 -29.15 -30.48
N GLU A 129 -2.34 -29.62 -31.08
CA GLU A 129 -2.40 -30.82 -31.93
C GLU A 129 -2.02 -30.53 -33.40
N GLU A 130 -2.57 -29.47 -34.01
CA GLU A 130 -2.31 -29.03 -35.39
C GLU A 130 -0.98 -28.29 -35.50
N LEU A 131 -0.68 -27.40 -34.55
CA LEU A 131 0.68 -26.95 -34.25
C LEU A 131 1.38 -28.02 -33.42
N SER A 132 1.37 -29.30 -33.83
CA SER A 132 2.26 -30.32 -33.28
C SER A 132 3.70 -29.86 -33.52
N PHE A 133 4.16 -28.99 -32.62
CA PHE A 133 5.42 -28.32 -32.65
C PHE A 133 6.48 -29.41 -32.69
N ASP A 134 7.30 -29.43 -33.73
CA ASP A 134 8.63 -29.92 -33.48
C ASP A 134 9.19 -28.93 -32.44
N ASN A 135 9.13 -29.34 -31.17
CA ASN A 135 9.54 -28.53 -30.02
C ASN A 135 10.96 -27.99 -30.23
N GLU A 136 11.74 -28.73 -31.02
CA GLU A 136 13.06 -28.39 -31.49
C GLU A 136 13.02 -27.30 -32.56
N ALA A 137 12.15 -27.42 -33.57
CA ALA A 137 12.04 -26.43 -34.65
C ALA A 137 11.62 -25.03 -34.18
N LEU A 138 10.74 -24.89 -33.19
CA LEU A 138 10.44 -23.57 -32.61
C LEU A 138 11.42 -23.11 -31.54
N ARG A 139 12.16 -24.03 -30.93
CA ARG A 139 13.23 -23.68 -29.98
C ARG A 139 14.50 -23.21 -30.71
N TYR A 140 14.70 -23.67 -31.94
CA TYR A 140 15.87 -23.41 -32.77
C TYR A 140 15.48 -22.88 -34.16
N PHE A 141 14.44 -22.07 -34.24
CA PHE A 141 13.95 -21.56 -35.51
C PHE A 141 14.86 -20.48 -36.12
N ASN A 142 15.88 -20.01 -35.39
CA ASN A 142 17.05 -19.28 -35.92
C ASN A 142 17.95 -20.16 -36.80
N ARG A 143 17.76 -21.47 -36.81
CA ARG A 143 18.49 -22.38 -37.69
C ARG A 143 17.71 -22.59 -38.97
N ASP A 144 18.40 -22.41 -40.10
CA ASP A 144 17.85 -22.60 -41.45
C ASP A 144 17.12 -23.94 -41.63
N GLU A 145 17.55 -24.99 -40.91
CA GLU A 145 16.96 -26.33 -40.95
C GLU A 145 15.54 -26.42 -40.35
N HIS A 146 15.12 -25.42 -39.57
CA HIS A 146 13.84 -25.39 -38.86
C HIS A 146 12.87 -24.30 -39.35
N CYS A 147 13.37 -23.29 -40.11
CA CYS A 147 12.59 -22.16 -40.62
C CYS A 147 11.34 -22.56 -41.44
N GLU A 148 11.49 -23.47 -42.41
CA GLU A 148 10.37 -23.86 -43.28
C GLU A 148 9.28 -24.65 -42.51
N ALA A 149 9.69 -25.53 -41.59
CA ALA A 149 8.74 -26.27 -40.75
C ALA A 149 7.95 -25.33 -39.81
N ALA A 150 8.61 -24.32 -39.24
CA ALA A 150 7.96 -23.28 -38.43
C ALA A 150 6.95 -22.46 -39.26
N ARG A 151 7.33 -22.11 -40.50
CA ARG A 151 6.47 -21.38 -41.43
C ARG A 151 5.22 -22.15 -41.84
N GLU A 152 5.37 -23.42 -42.22
CA GLU A 152 4.22 -24.29 -42.57
C GLU A 152 3.23 -24.40 -41.40
N SER A 153 3.74 -24.57 -40.18
CA SER A 153 2.92 -24.64 -38.96
C SER A 153 2.13 -23.34 -38.73
N LEU A 154 2.77 -22.16 -38.89
CA LEU A 154 2.10 -20.86 -38.75
C LEU A 154 1.00 -20.65 -39.81
N ILE A 155 1.22 -21.13 -41.05
CA ILE A 155 0.20 -21.10 -42.10
C ILE A 155 -1.01 -21.93 -41.67
N ASP A 156 -0.81 -23.12 -41.12
CA ASP A 156 -1.90 -23.99 -40.69
C ASP A 156 -2.66 -23.40 -39.49
N TYR A 157 -1.98 -22.73 -38.57
CA TYR A 157 -2.64 -21.98 -37.50
C TYR A 157 -3.43 -20.77 -38.02
N GLY A 158 -2.91 -20.04 -39.00
CA GLY A 158 -3.67 -18.98 -39.68
C GLY A 158 -4.96 -19.50 -40.34
N LYS A 159 -4.92 -20.73 -40.91
CA LYS A 159 -6.12 -21.41 -41.42
C LYS A 159 -7.08 -21.80 -40.29
N LEU A 160 -6.56 -22.30 -39.16
CA LEU A 160 -7.36 -22.64 -37.97
C LEU A 160 -8.10 -21.40 -37.43
N VAL A 161 -7.41 -20.27 -37.28
CA VAL A 161 -8.02 -18.99 -36.86
C VAL A 161 -9.10 -18.55 -37.86
N SER A 162 -8.82 -18.65 -39.16
CA SER A 162 -9.81 -18.34 -40.21
C SER A 162 -11.05 -19.24 -40.12
N TYR A 163 -10.85 -20.55 -39.91
CA TYR A 163 -11.93 -21.51 -39.70
C TYR A 163 -12.77 -21.16 -38.46
N CYS A 164 -12.14 -20.77 -37.35
CA CYS A 164 -12.86 -20.35 -36.15
C CYS A 164 -13.78 -19.16 -36.43
N ARG A 165 -13.28 -18.16 -37.15
CA ARG A 165 -14.05 -16.97 -37.54
C ARG A 165 -15.21 -17.30 -38.46
N GLU A 166 -15.01 -18.20 -39.43
CA GLU A 166 -16.10 -18.73 -40.27
C GLU A 166 -17.18 -19.42 -39.42
N LYS A 167 -16.79 -20.20 -38.41
CA LYS A 167 -17.74 -20.86 -37.50
C LYS A 167 -18.49 -19.89 -36.60
N ILE A 168 -17.85 -18.82 -36.13
CA ILE A 168 -18.54 -17.73 -35.43
C ILE A 168 -19.55 -17.05 -36.38
N ALA A 169 -19.18 -16.79 -37.64
CA ALA A 169 -20.07 -16.17 -38.62
C ALA A 169 -21.29 -17.05 -38.99
N GLU A 170 -21.12 -18.39 -38.98
CA GLU A 170 -22.18 -19.37 -39.19
C GLU A 170 -23.06 -19.61 -37.94
N ALA A 171 -22.63 -19.13 -36.77
CA ALA A 171 -23.34 -19.36 -35.51
C ALA A 171 -24.72 -18.67 -35.49
N PRO A 172 -25.67 -19.16 -34.68
CA PRO A 172 -26.97 -18.50 -34.52
C PRO A 172 -26.81 -17.03 -34.12
N ALA A 173 -27.66 -16.16 -34.68
CA ALA A 173 -27.62 -14.72 -34.43
C ALA A 173 -27.55 -14.37 -32.93
N ALA A 174 -28.33 -15.07 -32.10
CA ALA A 174 -28.34 -14.85 -30.64
C ALA A 174 -26.99 -15.07 -29.94
N PHE A 175 -26.08 -15.87 -30.50
CA PHE A 175 -24.73 -16.06 -29.98
C PHE A 175 -23.73 -15.14 -30.69
N ARG A 176 -23.82 -15.02 -32.01
CA ARG A 176 -22.92 -14.21 -32.83
C ARG A 176 -23.04 -12.70 -32.54
N ASP A 177 -24.25 -12.25 -32.18
CA ASP A 177 -24.56 -10.85 -31.95
C ASP A 177 -24.34 -10.44 -30.47
N ASP A 178 -23.82 -11.33 -29.64
CA ASP A 178 -23.35 -11.04 -28.27
C ASP A 178 -22.04 -10.24 -28.33
N ASP A 179 -21.89 -9.24 -27.47
CA ASP A 179 -20.78 -8.29 -27.54
C ASP A 179 -19.42 -8.95 -27.23
N LEU A 180 -19.37 -9.92 -26.30
CA LEU A 180 -18.16 -10.70 -26.07
C LEU A 180 -17.78 -11.50 -27.32
N VAL A 181 -18.75 -12.10 -28.00
CA VAL A 181 -18.48 -12.91 -29.20
C VAL A 181 -18.01 -12.04 -30.36
N ARG A 182 -18.55 -10.83 -30.51
CA ARG A 182 -18.05 -9.83 -31.48
C ARG A 182 -16.63 -9.40 -31.18
N ASP A 183 -16.32 -9.13 -29.91
CA ASP A 183 -14.98 -8.75 -29.47
C ASP A 183 -13.98 -9.89 -29.71
N VAL A 184 -14.38 -11.14 -29.43
CA VAL A 184 -13.59 -12.34 -29.76
C VAL A 184 -13.36 -12.45 -31.28
N ASP A 185 -14.37 -12.30 -32.16
CA ASP A 185 -14.13 -12.30 -33.62
C ASP A 185 -13.20 -11.18 -34.06
N ARG A 186 -13.37 -9.97 -33.50
CA ARG A 186 -12.49 -8.83 -33.77
C ARG A 186 -11.06 -9.18 -33.38
N TYR A 187 -10.85 -9.74 -32.21
CA TYR A 187 -9.52 -10.12 -31.72
C TYR A 187 -8.91 -11.29 -32.49
N LEU A 188 -9.71 -12.25 -32.97
CA LEU A 188 -9.23 -13.31 -33.87
C LEU A 188 -8.68 -12.74 -35.19
N ARG A 189 -9.19 -11.60 -35.70
CA ARG A 189 -8.59 -10.91 -36.87
C ARG A 189 -7.20 -10.39 -36.55
N VAL A 190 -7.04 -9.82 -35.37
CA VAL A 190 -5.76 -9.31 -34.88
C VAL A 190 -4.77 -10.46 -34.71
N LEU A 191 -5.20 -11.58 -34.10
CA LEU A 191 -4.39 -12.80 -34.02
C LEU A 191 -3.97 -13.31 -35.40
N GLN A 192 -4.87 -13.30 -36.37
CA GLN A 192 -4.55 -13.66 -37.75
C GLN A 192 -3.48 -12.73 -38.35
N GLN A 193 -3.57 -11.43 -38.12
CA GLN A 193 -2.57 -10.46 -38.57
C GLN A 193 -1.22 -10.71 -37.88
N CYS A 194 -1.20 -11.01 -36.58
CA CYS A 194 0.03 -11.35 -35.87
C CYS A 194 0.73 -12.58 -36.48
N VAL A 195 -0.04 -13.60 -36.87
CA VAL A 195 0.47 -14.79 -37.57
C VAL A 195 1.10 -14.41 -38.91
N THR A 196 0.45 -13.52 -39.68
CA THR A 196 1.00 -13.01 -40.95
C THR A 196 2.32 -12.26 -40.73
N ASN A 197 2.36 -11.32 -39.78
CA ASN A 197 3.57 -10.56 -39.44
C ASN A 197 4.71 -11.50 -39.02
N THR A 198 4.40 -12.54 -38.25
CA THR A 198 5.38 -13.56 -37.83
C THR A 198 5.96 -14.33 -39.02
N ILE A 199 5.13 -14.72 -39.99
CA ILE A 199 5.59 -15.40 -41.21
C ILE A 199 6.51 -14.49 -42.05
N GLU A 200 6.19 -13.21 -42.13
CA GLU A 200 7.02 -12.23 -42.84
C GLU A 200 8.37 -12.03 -42.16
N ALA A 201 8.38 -11.90 -40.83
CA ALA A 201 9.61 -11.80 -40.04
C ALA A 201 10.52 -13.03 -40.23
N LEU A 202 9.94 -14.24 -40.28
CA LEU A 202 10.67 -15.48 -40.58
C LEU A 202 11.28 -15.51 -41.98
N SER A 203 10.71 -14.75 -42.93
CA SER A 203 11.13 -14.75 -44.33
C SER A 203 12.29 -13.79 -44.64
N LEU A 204 12.77 -13.01 -43.65
CA LEU A 204 13.91 -12.10 -43.79
C LEU A 204 15.25 -12.85 -43.86
N ASP A 205 16.22 -12.36 -44.64
CA ASP A 205 17.50 -13.05 -44.94
C ASP A 205 18.46 -13.15 -43.73
N ASP A 206 18.33 -12.28 -42.71
CA ASP A 206 19.18 -12.32 -41.51
C ASP A 206 18.60 -13.31 -40.48
N THR A 207 19.19 -14.50 -40.41
CA THR A 207 18.71 -15.60 -39.55
C THR A 207 19.31 -15.59 -38.14
N THR A 208 20.31 -14.73 -37.90
CA THR A 208 21.04 -14.66 -36.60
C THR A 208 20.29 -13.90 -35.51
N THR A 209 19.24 -13.15 -35.88
CA THR A 209 18.44 -12.29 -34.99
C THR A 209 17.09 -12.88 -34.61
N LYS A 210 16.83 -14.10 -35.07
CA LYS A 210 15.53 -14.74 -34.98
C LYS A 210 15.39 -15.41 -33.60
N HIS A 211 14.79 -14.71 -32.61
CA HIS A 211 14.10 -15.32 -31.45
C HIS A 211 12.58 -14.97 -31.46
N LEU A 212 11.70 -15.88 -31.92
CA LEU A 212 10.29 -15.78 -32.30
C LEU A 212 9.66 -16.91 -31.54
N PRO A 213 9.18 -16.62 -30.35
CA PRO A 213 9.15 -17.69 -29.41
C PRO A 213 7.82 -18.42 -29.57
N ARG A 214 7.79 -19.65 -29.07
CA ARG A 214 6.56 -20.30 -28.58
C ARG A 214 5.70 -19.36 -27.70
N ALA A 215 6.28 -18.24 -27.26
CA ALA A 215 5.73 -17.08 -26.60
C ALA A 215 4.68 -16.24 -27.31
N LEU A 216 4.43 -16.33 -28.62
CA LEU A 216 3.32 -15.53 -29.19
C LEU A 216 1.98 -16.27 -29.17
N PHE A 217 2.01 -17.60 -29.06
CA PHE A 217 0.81 -18.43 -29.21
C PHE A 217 0.65 -19.50 -28.12
N GLY A 218 1.52 -19.51 -27.10
CA GLY A 218 1.35 -20.31 -25.89
C GLY A 218 0.48 -19.62 -24.83
N ASN A 219 0.07 -20.36 -23.80
CA ASN A 219 -0.71 -19.79 -22.68
C ASN A 219 0.12 -18.98 -21.68
N ARG A 220 1.42 -19.26 -21.62
CA ARG A 220 2.42 -18.62 -20.76
C ARG A 220 3.76 -18.78 -21.43
N ILE A 221 4.63 -17.84 -21.16
CA ILE A 221 6.04 -17.97 -21.50
C ILE A 221 6.71 -18.59 -20.29
N TRP A 222 7.35 -19.72 -20.49
CA TRP A 222 8.20 -20.29 -19.46
C TRP A 222 9.32 -19.28 -19.22
N GLY A 223 9.49 -18.81 -17.98
CA GLY A 223 10.44 -17.74 -17.60
C GLY A 223 11.91 -17.98 -17.97
N ALA A 224 12.22 -19.10 -18.63
CA ALA A 224 13.53 -19.42 -19.20
C ALA A 224 13.68 -19.12 -20.71
N ALA A 225 12.62 -18.70 -21.42
CA ALA A 225 12.66 -18.45 -22.87
C ALA A 225 12.63 -16.96 -23.25
N THR A 226 12.16 -16.10 -22.34
CA THR A 226 12.31 -14.64 -22.31
C THR A 226 11.81 -14.23 -20.92
N SER A 227 12.64 -13.56 -20.12
CA SER A 227 12.28 -13.12 -18.76
C SER A 227 11.29 -11.95 -18.75
N ARG A 228 10.98 -11.38 -19.92
CA ARG A 228 10.38 -10.05 -20.07
C ARG A 228 9.00 -10.01 -20.74
N ILE A 229 8.43 -11.12 -21.21
CA ILE A 229 7.14 -11.10 -21.92
C ILE A 229 6.01 -11.56 -20.99
N GLU A 230 5.06 -10.66 -20.70
CA GLU A 230 4.04 -10.89 -19.67
C GLU A 230 2.85 -11.72 -20.18
N GLN A 231 2.39 -11.51 -21.42
CA GLN A 231 1.34 -12.30 -22.05
C GLN A 231 1.48 -12.37 -23.58
N THR A 232 1.09 -13.51 -24.15
CA THR A 232 1.04 -13.73 -25.59
C THR A 232 -0.30 -13.22 -26.14
N PRO A 233 -0.42 -12.82 -27.43
CA PRO A 233 -1.72 -12.49 -28.01
C PRO A 233 -2.80 -13.55 -27.72
N PHE A 234 -2.49 -14.84 -27.89
CA PHE A 234 -3.45 -15.90 -27.56
C PHE A 234 -3.71 -16.03 -26.05
N GLY A 235 -2.66 -15.89 -25.23
CA GLY A 235 -2.73 -15.90 -23.78
C GLY A 235 -3.64 -14.80 -23.23
N ARG A 236 -3.61 -13.60 -23.83
CA ARG A 236 -4.49 -12.48 -23.48
C ARG A 236 -5.96 -12.80 -23.74
N LEU A 237 -6.29 -13.33 -24.92
CA LEU A 237 -7.66 -13.79 -25.25
C LEU A 237 -8.16 -14.82 -24.24
N LYS A 238 -7.33 -15.83 -23.94
CA LYS A 238 -7.66 -16.87 -22.98
C LYS A 238 -7.89 -16.31 -21.59
N HIS A 239 -6.97 -15.49 -21.12
CA HIS A 239 -7.03 -14.92 -19.80
C HIS A 239 -8.26 -14.04 -19.61
N TYR A 240 -8.62 -13.24 -20.62
CA TYR A 240 -9.82 -12.42 -20.62
C TYR A 240 -11.09 -13.25 -20.47
N VAL A 241 -11.27 -14.30 -21.28
CA VAL A 241 -12.45 -15.18 -21.21
C VAL A 241 -12.52 -15.94 -19.88
N GLU A 242 -11.39 -16.47 -19.40
CA GLU A 242 -11.33 -17.15 -18.10
C GLU A 242 -11.68 -16.19 -16.94
N PHE A 243 -11.21 -14.94 -17.03
CA PHE A 243 -11.45 -13.93 -16.03
C PHE A 243 -12.89 -13.44 -16.03
N LEU A 244 -13.52 -13.16 -17.18
CA LEU A 244 -14.94 -12.81 -17.24
C LEU A 244 -15.84 -13.93 -16.67
N ARG A 245 -15.47 -15.19 -16.95
CA ARG A 245 -16.14 -16.35 -16.35
C ARG A 245 -15.99 -16.37 -14.82
N LEU A 246 -14.80 -16.08 -14.30
CA LEU A 246 -14.57 -15.98 -12.86
C LEU A 246 -15.30 -14.78 -12.23
N ALA A 247 -15.28 -13.63 -12.89
CA ALA A 247 -15.98 -12.42 -12.47
C ALA A 247 -17.49 -12.66 -12.34
N ARG A 248 -18.10 -13.43 -13.26
CA ARG A 248 -19.51 -13.81 -13.15
C ARG A 248 -19.83 -14.56 -11.88
N HIS A 249 -18.93 -15.47 -11.49
CA HIS A 249 -19.06 -16.22 -10.26
C HIS A 249 -18.84 -15.37 -9.01
N TYR A 250 -17.88 -14.45 -9.05
CA TYR A 250 -17.64 -13.51 -7.97
C TYR A 250 -18.78 -12.49 -7.81
N ALA A 251 -19.47 -12.14 -8.90
CA ALA A 251 -20.65 -11.28 -8.86
C ALA A 251 -21.80 -11.91 -8.05
N ASP A 252 -21.98 -13.23 -8.11
CA ASP A 252 -22.97 -13.93 -7.28
C ASP A 252 -22.58 -13.83 -5.78
N VAL A 253 -21.30 -14.01 -5.44
CA VAL A 253 -20.82 -13.85 -4.05
C VAL A 253 -20.94 -12.40 -3.58
N TYR A 254 -20.68 -11.44 -4.47
CA TYR A 254 -20.81 -10.01 -4.17
C TYR A 254 -22.26 -9.62 -3.91
N ALA A 255 -23.21 -10.15 -4.67
CA ALA A 255 -24.64 -9.95 -4.41
C ALA A 255 -25.05 -10.51 -3.05
N ASP A 256 -24.65 -11.75 -2.73
CA ASP A 256 -24.94 -12.34 -1.41
C ASP A 256 -24.27 -11.59 -0.25
N TYR A 257 -23.08 -11.02 -0.49
CA TYR A 257 -22.40 -10.15 0.47
C TYR A 257 -23.21 -8.88 0.73
N HIS A 258 -23.71 -8.24 -0.33
CA HIS A 258 -24.56 -7.05 -0.22
C HIS A 258 -25.87 -7.37 0.53
N ASP A 259 -26.54 -8.48 0.18
CA ASP A 259 -27.75 -8.95 0.88
C ASP A 259 -27.49 -9.24 2.36
N ALA A 260 -26.31 -9.77 2.69
CA ALA A 260 -25.91 -10.02 4.07
C ALA A 260 -25.68 -8.72 4.85
N LEU A 261 -25.07 -7.70 4.24
CA LEU A 261 -24.92 -6.36 4.83
C LEU A 261 -26.30 -5.74 5.14
N GLU A 262 -27.21 -5.78 4.18
CA GLU A 262 -28.59 -5.29 4.37
C GLU A 262 -29.32 -6.02 5.50
N THR A 263 -29.18 -7.36 5.54
CA THR A 263 -29.81 -8.19 6.57
C THR A 263 -29.25 -7.90 7.97
N GLU A 264 -27.92 -7.73 8.08
CA GLU A 264 -27.24 -7.36 9.32
C GLU A 264 -27.39 -5.87 9.66
N ARG A 265 -27.97 -5.04 8.77
CA ARG A 265 -28.06 -3.58 8.86
C ARG A 265 -26.69 -2.92 9.10
N ALA A 266 -25.69 -3.46 8.44
CA ALA A 266 -24.33 -2.98 8.49
C ALA A 266 -23.95 -2.35 7.15
N LEU A 267 -23.02 -1.41 7.18
CA LEU A 267 -22.49 -0.76 5.98
C LEU A 267 -20.99 -0.96 5.96
N ASP A 268 -20.38 -1.25 4.81
CA ASP A 268 -18.94 -1.05 4.69
C ASP A 268 -18.61 0.41 4.30
N PHE A 269 -17.32 0.72 4.18
CA PHE A 269 -16.90 2.09 3.90
C PHE A 269 -17.37 2.62 2.55
N ASP A 270 -17.41 1.78 1.53
CA ASP A 270 -17.81 2.21 0.19
C ASP A 270 -19.34 2.33 0.11
N GLU A 271 -20.06 1.38 0.73
CA GLU A 271 -21.53 1.44 0.80
C GLU A 271 -22.02 2.60 1.65
N LEU A 272 -21.25 3.01 2.67
CA LEU A 272 -21.49 4.23 3.40
C LEU A 272 -21.44 5.47 2.49
N VAL A 273 -20.48 5.54 1.56
CA VAL A 273 -20.40 6.65 0.61
C VAL A 273 -21.59 6.60 -0.35
N ARG A 274 -21.92 5.45 -0.92
CA ARG A 274 -23.09 5.30 -1.82
C ARG A 274 -24.41 5.64 -1.15
N THR A 275 -24.62 5.17 0.07
CA THR A 275 -25.82 5.48 0.86
C THR A 275 -25.93 6.99 1.10
N ALA A 276 -24.81 7.66 1.40
CA ALA A 276 -24.77 9.11 1.54
C ALA A 276 -25.07 9.82 0.21
N THR A 277 -24.50 9.37 -0.90
CA THR A 277 -24.79 9.90 -2.25
C THR A 277 -26.26 9.74 -2.62
N GLY A 278 -26.89 8.61 -2.31
CA GLY A 278 -28.31 8.39 -2.55
C GLY A 278 -29.23 9.34 -1.78
N LEU A 279 -28.82 9.84 -0.60
CA LEU A 279 -29.54 10.89 0.11
C LEU A 279 -29.52 12.24 -0.63
N LEU A 280 -28.46 12.50 -1.41
CA LEU A 280 -28.27 13.75 -2.16
C LEU A 280 -29.05 13.76 -3.49
N ASP A 281 -29.35 12.59 -4.04
CA ASP A 281 -30.20 12.38 -5.23
C ASP A 281 -31.71 12.30 -4.87
N ASP A 282 -32.05 11.96 -3.62
CA ASP A 282 -33.44 11.88 -3.20
C ASP A 282 -34.10 13.28 -3.07
N ALA A 283 -34.89 13.64 -4.07
CA ALA A 283 -35.62 14.90 -4.16
C ALA A 283 -36.49 15.25 -2.93
N ALA A 284 -36.82 14.31 -2.05
CA ALA A 284 -37.56 14.59 -0.82
C ALA A 284 -36.72 15.29 0.27
N ILE A 285 -35.40 15.09 0.25
CA ILE A 285 -34.47 15.53 1.32
C ILE A 285 -33.21 16.22 0.78
N ALA A 286 -32.91 16.07 -0.51
CA ALA A 286 -31.72 16.61 -1.16
C ALA A 286 -31.53 18.12 -0.89
N ASP A 287 -32.57 18.92 -1.12
CA ASP A 287 -32.52 20.39 -0.92
C ASP A 287 -32.29 20.76 0.55
N GLU A 288 -32.82 19.98 1.49
CA GLU A 288 -32.62 20.18 2.93
C GLU A 288 -31.15 19.93 3.31
N ILE A 289 -30.56 18.87 2.75
CA ILE A 289 -29.17 18.49 3.01
C ILE A 289 -28.23 19.51 2.38
N THR A 290 -28.32 19.74 1.08
CA THR A 290 -27.35 20.58 0.36
C THR A 290 -27.48 22.05 0.74
N GLY A 291 -28.67 22.50 1.14
CA GLY A 291 -28.90 23.85 1.66
C GLY A 291 -28.23 24.15 3.00
N GLN A 292 -27.57 23.17 3.65
CA GLN A 292 -26.77 23.41 4.85
C GLN A 292 -25.46 24.17 4.56
N TRP A 293 -24.98 24.12 3.31
CA TRP A 293 -23.73 24.75 2.90
C TRP A 293 -23.96 25.72 1.75
N THR A 294 -23.11 26.74 1.67
CA THR A 294 -23.07 27.67 0.53
C THR A 294 -21.87 27.41 -0.36
N GLN A 295 -20.79 26.84 0.20
CA GLN A 295 -19.54 26.57 -0.50
C GLN A 295 -18.94 25.25 0.02
N VAL A 296 -18.38 24.47 -0.89
CA VAL A 296 -17.67 23.21 -0.63
C VAL A 296 -16.23 23.37 -1.11
N TYR A 297 -15.28 23.10 -0.23
CA TYR A 297 -13.86 23.08 -0.56
C TYR A 297 -13.36 21.63 -0.51
N CYS A 298 -12.81 21.16 -1.62
CA CYS A 298 -12.22 19.83 -1.70
C CYS A 298 -10.72 19.95 -1.92
N ASP A 299 -9.93 19.39 -1.01
CA ASP A 299 -8.47 19.29 -1.12
C ASP A 299 -8.08 17.89 -1.59
N GLU A 300 -6.89 17.75 -2.20
CA GLU A 300 -6.36 16.49 -2.75
C GLU A 300 -7.34 15.77 -3.71
N PHE A 301 -8.07 16.51 -4.54
CA PHE A 301 -9.14 15.98 -5.42
C PHE A 301 -8.64 14.88 -6.37
N GLN A 302 -7.35 14.86 -6.73
CA GLN A 302 -6.77 13.81 -7.57
C GLN A 302 -6.78 12.41 -6.94
N ASP A 303 -6.99 12.31 -5.61
CA ASP A 303 -7.10 11.04 -4.89
C ASP A 303 -8.57 10.58 -4.74
N THR A 304 -9.50 11.21 -5.46
CA THR A 304 -10.93 10.89 -5.43
C THR A 304 -11.21 9.68 -6.33
N ASP A 305 -11.94 8.69 -5.80
CA ASP A 305 -12.45 7.55 -6.58
C ASP A 305 -13.79 7.88 -7.25
N ALA A 306 -14.31 6.98 -8.08
CA ALA A 306 -15.57 7.21 -8.80
C ALA A 306 -16.77 7.44 -7.87
N THR A 307 -16.81 6.78 -6.71
CA THR A 307 -17.92 6.89 -5.76
C THR A 307 -17.88 8.24 -5.03
N GLN A 308 -16.70 8.69 -4.63
CA GLN A 308 -16.49 10.00 -4.01
C GLN A 308 -16.69 11.15 -5.01
N PHE A 309 -16.35 10.94 -6.29
CA PHE A 309 -16.65 11.90 -7.35
C PHE A 309 -18.16 12.10 -7.46
N SER A 310 -18.93 11.01 -7.55
CA SER A 310 -20.40 11.07 -7.57
C SER A 310 -20.97 11.75 -6.32
N LEU A 311 -20.44 11.47 -5.12
CA LEU A 311 -20.87 12.16 -3.89
C LEU A 311 -20.72 13.68 -4.01
N LEU A 312 -19.58 14.15 -4.53
CA LEU A 312 -19.34 15.59 -4.67
C LEU A 312 -20.23 16.21 -5.74
N THR A 313 -20.38 15.57 -6.91
CA THR A 313 -21.25 16.11 -7.95
C THR A 313 -22.70 16.16 -7.50
N GLU A 314 -23.22 15.15 -6.80
CA GLU A 314 -24.60 15.19 -6.28
C GLU A 314 -24.79 16.26 -5.18
N LEU A 315 -23.72 16.59 -4.44
CA LEU A 315 -23.74 17.66 -3.44
C LEU A 315 -23.78 19.05 -4.08
N THR A 316 -23.07 19.26 -5.20
CA THR A 316 -22.77 20.59 -5.74
C THR A 316 -23.38 20.90 -7.11
N ASP A 317 -23.89 19.92 -7.86
CA ASP A 317 -24.46 20.13 -9.20
C ASP A 317 -25.93 20.60 -9.15
N GLY A 318 -26.16 21.84 -9.55
CA GLY A 318 -27.47 22.45 -9.67
C GLY A 318 -27.54 23.92 -9.24
N PRO A 319 -28.60 24.66 -9.63
CA PRO A 319 -28.68 26.11 -9.44
C PRO A 319 -28.83 26.57 -7.98
N ASP A 320 -29.33 25.69 -7.09
CA ASP A 320 -29.55 25.97 -5.66
C ASP A 320 -28.60 25.11 -4.78
N ARG A 321 -27.53 24.55 -5.38
CA ARG A 321 -26.49 23.79 -4.69
C ARG A 321 -25.30 24.69 -4.31
N PRO A 322 -24.47 24.29 -3.33
CA PRO A 322 -23.27 25.05 -2.96
C PRO A 322 -22.20 25.06 -4.06
N ASP A 323 -21.46 26.17 -4.15
CA ASP A 323 -20.33 26.29 -5.09
C ASP A 323 -19.18 25.34 -4.71
N LEU A 324 -18.57 24.67 -5.68
CA LEU A 324 -17.41 23.79 -5.47
C LEU A 324 -16.10 24.50 -5.82
N LEU A 325 -15.13 24.44 -4.90
CA LEU A 325 -13.72 24.71 -5.18
C LEU A 325 -12.92 23.43 -4.94
N ALA A 326 -12.50 22.78 -6.02
CA ALA A 326 -11.64 21.60 -5.98
C ALA A 326 -10.17 21.97 -6.21
N ILE A 327 -9.28 21.44 -5.37
CA ILE A 327 -7.83 21.62 -5.44
C ILE A 327 -7.21 20.24 -5.61
N GLY A 328 -6.31 20.10 -6.57
CA GLY A 328 -5.57 18.86 -6.74
C GLY A 328 -4.40 18.99 -7.71
N ASP A 329 -3.55 17.97 -7.70
CA ASP A 329 -2.39 17.86 -8.56
C ASP A 329 -2.34 16.50 -9.26
N LYS A 330 -2.57 16.49 -10.58
CA LYS A 330 -2.62 15.28 -11.41
C LYS A 330 -1.34 14.45 -11.30
N ASP A 331 -0.21 15.11 -11.07
CA ASP A 331 1.12 14.48 -11.00
C ASP A 331 1.38 13.83 -9.63
N GLN A 332 0.48 14.04 -8.65
CA GLN A 332 0.50 13.41 -7.33
C GLN A 332 -0.57 12.33 -7.13
N ALA A 333 -1.28 11.92 -8.19
CA ALA A 333 -2.25 10.83 -8.17
C ALA A 333 -1.55 9.46 -8.12
N ILE A 334 -1.21 8.99 -6.92
CA ILE A 334 -0.41 7.76 -6.68
C ILE A 334 -1.20 6.64 -6.00
N TYR A 335 -2.51 6.79 -5.84
CA TYR A 335 -3.39 5.79 -5.24
C TYR A 335 -4.28 5.09 -6.27
N GLY A 336 -3.84 4.99 -7.53
CA GLY A 336 -4.63 4.37 -8.61
C GLY A 336 -5.03 2.93 -8.31
N TRP A 337 -4.24 2.21 -7.52
CA TRP A 337 -4.57 0.88 -6.99
C TRP A 337 -5.75 0.84 -5.99
N ARG A 338 -6.19 1.99 -5.48
CA ARG A 338 -7.41 2.18 -4.68
C ARG A 338 -8.60 2.70 -5.50
N GLY A 339 -8.48 2.74 -6.82
CA GLY A 339 -9.53 3.24 -7.72
C GLY A 339 -9.57 4.76 -7.87
N THR A 340 -8.51 5.48 -7.45
CA THR A 340 -8.44 6.93 -7.69
C THR A 340 -8.22 7.21 -9.16
N ASP A 341 -8.96 8.16 -9.71
CA ASP A 341 -8.83 8.53 -11.11
C ASP A 341 -7.96 9.79 -11.29
N ARG A 342 -6.88 9.64 -12.05
CA ARG A 342 -5.98 10.74 -12.42
C ARG A 342 -6.72 11.82 -13.22
N GLU A 343 -7.65 11.41 -14.07
CA GLU A 343 -8.43 12.30 -14.93
C GLU A 343 -9.60 12.93 -14.17
N GLY A 344 -9.75 12.68 -12.87
CA GLY A 344 -10.86 13.19 -12.08
C GLY A 344 -11.02 14.70 -12.16
N LEU A 345 -9.92 15.47 -12.18
CA LEU A 345 -9.98 16.93 -12.36
C LEU A 345 -10.43 17.34 -13.77
N ASP A 346 -10.06 16.58 -14.80
CA ASP A 346 -10.47 16.84 -16.18
C ASP A 346 -11.95 16.45 -16.37
N ARG A 347 -12.38 15.32 -15.81
CA ARG A 347 -13.80 14.93 -15.73
C ARG A 347 -14.64 15.92 -14.93
N LEU A 348 -14.09 16.52 -13.86
CA LEU A 348 -14.78 17.57 -13.12
C LEU A 348 -15.01 18.79 -14.02
N ALA A 349 -14.03 19.20 -14.83
CA ALA A 349 -14.21 20.30 -15.78
C ALA A 349 -15.30 19.98 -16.82
N ASP A 350 -15.38 18.72 -17.28
CA ASP A 350 -16.42 18.28 -18.21
C ASP A 350 -17.82 18.17 -17.56
N ALA A 351 -17.89 17.93 -16.25
CA ALA A 351 -19.14 17.79 -15.51
C ALA A 351 -19.89 19.11 -15.27
N TYR A 352 -19.18 20.25 -15.29
CA TYR A 352 -19.77 21.57 -15.02
C TYR A 352 -19.66 22.50 -16.23
N ASP A 353 -20.81 22.95 -16.74
CA ASP A 353 -20.88 23.91 -17.85
C ASP A 353 -20.27 25.29 -17.51
N ASP A 354 -20.34 25.71 -16.23
CA ASP A 354 -19.83 26.99 -15.72
C ASP A 354 -18.71 26.76 -14.68
N HIS A 355 -17.47 26.71 -15.15
CA HIS A 355 -16.29 26.54 -14.30
C HIS A 355 -15.14 27.48 -14.69
N GLU A 356 -14.28 27.81 -13.72
CA GLU A 356 -13.03 28.55 -13.94
C GLU A 356 -11.84 27.68 -13.49
N ALA A 357 -10.94 27.36 -14.41
CA ALA A 357 -9.70 26.66 -14.10
C ALA A 357 -8.56 27.66 -13.82
N ILE A 358 -7.94 27.54 -12.64
CA ILE A 358 -6.79 28.36 -12.23
C ILE A 358 -5.58 27.44 -12.06
N GLU A 359 -4.55 27.64 -12.89
CA GLU A 359 -3.29 26.92 -12.75
C GLU A 359 -2.35 27.62 -11.77
N LEU A 360 -1.82 26.85 -10.81
CA LEU A 360 -0.81 27.31 -9.85
C LEU A 360 0.56 26.77 -10.27
N GLU A 361 1.40 27.66 -10.83
CA GLU A 361 2.75 27.30 -11.30
C GLU A 361 3.84 27.47 -10.23
N LEU A 362 3.52 28.14 -9.12
CA LEU A 362 4.48 28.51 -8.10
C LEU A 362 4.65 27.40 -7.05
N ASN A 363 5.88 26.90 -6.93
CA ASN A 363 6.28 25.95 -5.90
C ASN A 363 6.91 26.70 -4.72
N PHE A 364 6.32 26.52 -3.54
CA PHE A 364 6.75 27.17 -2.30
C PHE A 364 7.58 26.26 -1.41
N ARG A 365 7.99 25.05 -1.86
CA ARG A 365 8.65 24.02 -1.05
C ARG A 365 10.08 23.72 -1.51
N SER A 366 10.25 23.33 -2.76
CA SER A 366 11.46 22.72 -3.31
C SER A 366 12.29 23.73 -4.11
N ARG A 367 13.61 23.56 -4.12
CA ARG A 367 14.52 24.33 -4.98
C ARG A 367 14.33 24.03 -6.46
N GLN A 368 14.63 25.01 -7.30
CA GLN A 368 14.45 24.89 -8.75
C GLN A 368 15.20 23.70 -9.35
N GLU A 369 16.39 23.33 -8.87
CA GLU A 369 17.15 22.19 -9.40
C GLU A 369 16.43 20.85 -9.19
N ILE A 370 15.73 20.70 -8.05
CA ILE A 370 14.92 19.52 -7.74
C ILE A 370 13.70 19.48 -8.67
N LEU A 371 13.05 20.64 -8.87
CA LEU A 371 11.90 20.77 -9.76
C LEU A 371 12.29 20.47 -11.22
N ASP A 372 13.38 21.05 -11.70
CA ASP A 372 13.87 20.87 -13.07
C ASP A 372 14.26 19.41 -13.34
N LEU A 373 14.83 18.70 -12.35
CA LEU A 373 15.04 17.26 -12.42
C LEU A 373 13.73 16.51 -12.64
N THR A 374 12.73 16.75 -11.80
CA THR A 374 11.44 16.06 -11.94
C THR A 374 10.70 16.43 -13.23
N ASN A 375 10.82 17.68 -13.69
CA ASN A 375 10.23 18.16 -14.93
C ASN A 375 10.92 17.58 -16.18
N ALA A 376 12.22 17.26 -16.08
CA ALA A 376 12.99 16.65 -17.17
C ALA A 376 12.80 15.13 -17.30
N CYS A 377 12.15 14.47 -16.33
CA CYS A 377 11.82 13.06 -16.41
C CYS A 377 10.59 12.83 -17.29
N GLU A 378 10.80 12.48 -18.57
CA GLU A 378 9.76 12.32 -19.58
C GLU A 378 9.15 10.90 -19.57
N TYR A 379 8.34 10.55 -18.55
CA TYR A 379 7.58 9.29 -18.55
C TYR A 379 6.07 9.55 -18.73
N GLY A 380 5.62 9.44 -19.98
CA GLY A 380 4.21 9.45 -20.38
C GLY A 380 3.68 10.78 -20.94
N PRO A 381 2.45 10.80 -21.47
CA PRO A 381 1.81 11.97 -22.02
C PRO A 381 1.41 12.94 -20.90
N GLN A 382 2.40 13.64 -20.36
CA GLN A 382 2.18 14.70 -19.39
C GLN A 382 2.03 16.01 -20.14
N SER A 383 0.87 16.63 -19.98
CA SER A 383 0.74 18.08 -20.12
C SER A 383 1.43 18.72 -18.90
N SER A 384 2.75 18.55 -18.74
CA SER A 384 3.39 18.89 -17.46
C SER A 384 3.41 20.41 -17.26
N LYS A 385 2.92 20.78 -16.07
CA LYS A 385 3.07 22.12 -15.50
C LYS A 385 4.56 22.36 -15.28
N THR A 386 5.09 23.47 -15.78
CA THR A 386 6.46 23.87 -15.41
C THR A 386 6.41 24.56 -14.05
N LEU A 387 6.54 23.79 -12.97
CA LEU A 387 6.64 24.35 -11.62
C LEU A 387 7.89 25.23 -11.50
N ARG A 388 7.71 26.41 -10.92
CA ARG A 388 8.78 27.39 -10.70
C ARG A 388 8.85 27.74 -9.23
N GLU A 389 10.05 27.78 -8.68
CA GLU A 389 10.28 28.26 -7.32
C GLU A 389 9.75 29.69 -7.16
N ASP A 390 8.92 29.92 -6.14
CA ASP A 390 8.50 31.28 -5.78
C ASP A 390 9.36 31.90 -4.69
N GLY A 391 9.82 33.12 -4.96
CA GLY A 391 9.98 34.16 -3.94
C GLY A 391 10.75 33.81 -2.67
N ARG A 392 11.70 32.87 -2.69
CA ARG A 392 12.46 32.48 -1.50
C ARG A 392 13.81 33.18 -1.41
N THR A 393 14.08 33.75 -0.24
CA THR A 393 15.42 33.91 0.30
C THR A 393 15.44 33.17 1.64
N ALA A 394 16.07 31.99 1.72
CA ALA A 394 16.21 31.26 2.98
C ALA A 394 17.47 30.39 3.00
N GLY A 395 18.26 30.60 4.07
CA GLY A 395 19.66 30.17 4.23
C GLY A 395 20.60 31.15 3.53
N ALA A 396 21.31 32.00 4.30
CA ALA A 396 22.47 32.70 3.77
C ALA A 396 23.55 31.65 3.50
N TYR A 397 23.45 30.99 2.36
CA TYR A 397 24.54 30.20 1.81
C TYR A 397 25.54 31.19 1.24
N ASP A 398 26.82 30.90 1.40
CA ASP A 398 27.86 31.74 0.84
C ASP A 398 27.67 31.73 -0.69
N GLU A 399 27.46 32.91 -1.29
CA GLU A 399 27.31 33.02 -2.75
C GLU A 399 28.60 32.55 -3.47
N ASP A 400 29.71 32.47 -2.73
CA ASP A 400 31.02 32.03 -3.21
C ASP A 400 31.16 30.48 -3.27
N GLU A 401 30.35 29.69 -2.53
CA GLU A 401 30.32 28.20 -2.58
C GLU A 401 28.87 27.69 -2.45
N PRO A 402 28.15 27.49 -3.56
CA PRO A 402 26.76 27.07 -3.51
C PRO A 402 26.65 25.61 -3.01
N PRO A 403 25.66 25.29 -2.18
CA PRO A 403 25.52 23.96 -1.62
C PRO A 403 24.98 22.96 -2.65
N ASP A 404 25.36 21.69 -2.51
CA ASP A 404 24.83 20.62 -3.35
C ASP A 404 23.32 20.47 -3.11
N ARG A 405 22.50 20.64 -4.15
CA ARG A 405 21.03 20.56 -4.12
C ARG A 405 20.52 19.20 -4.56
N VAL A 406 21.10 18.65 -5.62
CA VAL A 406 20.81 17.31 -6.13
C VAL A 406 22.10 16.53 -6.18
N VAL A 407 22.14 15.40 -5.48
CA VAL A 407 23.30 14.53 -5.37
C VAL A 407 22.96 13.16 -5.93
N LYS A 408 23.71 12.71 -6.94
CA LYS A 408 23.61 11.36 -7.49
C LYS A 408 24.69 10.45 -6.91
N VAL A 409 24.32 9.20 -6.64
CA VAL A 409 25.19 8.11 -6.19
C VAL A 409 24.91 6.87 -7.03
N GLU A 410 25.92 6.47 -7.81
CA GLU A 410 25.91 5.25 -8.63
C GLU A 410 26.27 4.05 -7.74
N SER A 411 25.26 3.26 -7.38
CA SER A 411 25.30 2.38 -6.22
C SER A 411 26.11 1.11 -6.46
N ASP A 412 26.21 0.64 -7.70
CA ASP A 412 27.02 -0.51 -8.13
C ASP A 412 28.53 -0.19 -8.15
N GLN A 413 28.89 1.09 -8.24
CA GLN A 413 30.27 1.57 -8.13
C GLN A 413 30.73 1.73 -6.67
N VAL A 414 29.82 1.58 -5.71
CA VAL A 414 30.11 1.67 -4.28
C VAL A 414 30.15 0.26 -3.68
N PRO A 415 31.25 -0.16 -3.01
CA PRO A 415 31.39 -1.53 -2.50
C PRO A 415 30.38 -1.95 -1.42
N GLN A 416 29.80 -0.98 -0.73
CA GLN A 416 28.87 -1.18 0.39
C GLN A 416 27.48 -1.58 -0.13
N SER A 417 26.69 -2.26 0.69
CA SER A 417 25.30 -2.53 0.34
C SER A 417 24.47 -1.23 0.28
N MET A 418 23.41 -1.16 -0.54
CA MET A 418 22.53 0.01 -0.61
C MET A 418 22.07 0.55 0.77
N PRO A 419 21.60 -0.29 1.72
CA PRO A 419 21.32 0.16 3.10
C PRO A 419 22.50 0.87 3.78
N GLU A 420 23.69 0.30 3.65
CA GLU A 420 24.92 0.77 4.29
C GLU A 420 25.38 2.11 3.67
N GLN A 421 25.22 2.27 2.36
CA GLN A 421 25.49 3.54 1.65
C GLN A 421 24.59 4.67 2.18
N VAL A 422 23.30 4.39 2.35
CA VAL A 422 22.33 5.35 2.91
C VAL A 422 22.68 5.70 4.35
N ALA A 423 22.94 4.69 5.19
CA ALA A 423 23.28 4.90 6.60
C ALA A 423 24.60 5.68 6.78
N THR A 424 25.59 5.40 5.92
CA THR A 424 26.85 6.16 5.86
C THR A 424 26.61 7.62 5.48
N THR A 425 25.79 7.87 4.46
CA THR A 425 25.44 9.23 4.01
C THR A 425 24.70 10.00 5.10
N VAL A 426 23.72 9.38 5.76
CA VAL A 426 23.01 9.93 6.91
C VAL A 426 24.00 10.32 8.01
N SER A 427 24.93 9.43 8.38
CA SER A 427 25.90 9.76 9.43
C SER A 427 26.78 10.95 9.06
N ARG A 428 27.21 11.07 7.79
CA ARG A 428 28.01 12.21 7.31
C ARG A 428 27.22 13.51 7.39
N LEU A 429 25.95 13.50 7.00
CA LEU A 429 25.05 14.66 7.10
C LEU A 429 24.86 15.11 8.56
N LEU A 430 24.68 14.16 9.48
CA LEU A 430 24.55 14.44 10.92
C LEU A 430 25.85 14.96 11.56
N ASN A 431 27.01 14.57 11.04
CA ASN A 431 28.33 15.01 11.53
C ASN A 431 28.83 16.30 10.84
N GLY A 432 28.18 16.74 9.75
CA GLY A 432 28.67 17.86 8.93
C GLY A 432 29.91 17.49 8.11
N GLU A 433 30.05 16.22 7.76
CA GLU A 433 31.15 15.66 6.96
C GLU A 433 30.78 15.49 5.48
N ALA A 434 29.53 15.74 5.12
CA ALA A 434 29.08 15.77 3.72
C ALA A 434 29.65 17.01 3.02
N ALA A 435 30.29 16.83 1.87
CA ALA A 435 30.83 17.95 1.09
C ALA A 435 29.70 18.88 0.63
N ASN A 436 29.91 20.19 0.75
CA ASN A 436 28.99 21.23 0.26
C ASN A 436 27.53 21.10 0.74
N VAL A 437 27.28 20.32 1.80
CA VAL A 437 25.96 20.21 2.43
C VAL A 437 26.13 20.53 3.92
N PRO A 438 25.41 21.54 4.44
CA PRO A 438 25.49 21.90 5.85
C PRO A 438 25.02 20.74 6.74
N ARG A 439 25.58 20.66 7.95
CA ARG A 439 25.14 19.72 8.97
C ARG A 439 23.61 19.75 9.14
N ARG A 440 22.98 18.58 9.18
CA ARG A 440 21.52 18.40 9.34
C ARG A 440 21.18 17.88 10.73
N SER A 441 19.96 18.15 11.18
CA SER A 441 19.39 17.51 12.38
C SER A 441 18.61 16.25 12.00
N LEU A 442 18.23 15.44 13.01
CA LEU A 442 17.51 14.18 12.76
C LEU A 442 16.16 14.41 12.07
N GLY A 443 15.37 15.38 12.55
CA GLY A 443 14.06 15.69 11.98
C GLY A 443 14.07 16.41 10.64
N ASP A 444 15.25 16.83 10.15
CA ASP A 444 15.43 17.40 8.81
C ASP A 444 15.54 16.30 7.73
N LEU A 445 15.85 15.07 8.14
CA LEU A 445 16.19 13.95 7.25
C LEU A 445 15.03 12.97 7.11
N ALA A 446 14.73 12.59 5.88
CA ALA A 446 13.88 11.43 5.57
C ALA A 446 14.54 10.49 4.56
N VAL A 447 14.29 9.20 4.73
CA VAL A 447 14.60 8.17 3.73
C VAL A 447 13.28 7.66 3.15
N ILE A 448 13.06 7.92 1.87
CA ILE A 448 11.83 7.56 1.17
C ILE A 448 12.11 6.37 0.25
N VAL A 449 11.41 5.26 0.47
CA VAL A 449 11.58 4.01 -0.29
C VAL A 449 10.28 3.55 -0.95
N ARG A 450 10.37 2.63 -1.93
CA ARG A 450 9.16 2.02 -2.53
C ARG A 450 8.44 1.06 -1.57
N THR A 451 9.18 0.22 -0.86
CA THR A 451 8.62 -0.89 -0.06
C THR A 451 9.03 -0.85 1.41
N ASN A 452 8.16 -1.33 2.30
CA ASN A 452 8.48 -1.47 3.74
C ASN A 452 9.70 -2.38 4.00
N ARG A 453 9.97 -3.34 3.10
CA ARG A 453 11.17 -4.20 3.18
C ARG A 453 12.45 -3.38 3.04
N HIS A 454 12.48 -2.44 2.11
CA HIS A 454 13.62 -1.54 1.90
C HIS A 454 13.80 -0.58 3.08
N ALA A 455 12.69 -0.06 3.66
CA ALA A 455 12.75 0.76 4.86
C ALA A 455 13.37 0.00 6.03
N GLN A 456 12.99 -1.27 6.22
CA GLN A 456 13.54 -2.12 7.27
C GLN A 456 15.03 -2.39 7.09
N ALA A 457 15.49 -2.63 5.85
CA ALA A 457 16.90 -2.86 5.58
C ALA A 457 17.76 -1.64 5.96
N VAL A 458 17.32 -0.43 5.61
CA VAL A 458 17.98 0.82 6.03
C VAL A 458 17.91 1.00 7.56
N ALA A 459 16.77 0.69 8.17
CA ALA A 459 16.59 0.78 9.62
C ALA A 459 17.56 -0.12 10.41
N ASP A 460 17.88 -1.29 9.86
CA ASP A 460 18.81 -2.22 10.49
C ASP A 460 20.22 -1.62 10.55
N GLU A 461 20.71 -1.02 9.45
CA GLU A 461 21.99 -0.31 9.41
C GLU A 461 22.03 0.94 10.31
N LEU A 462 20.97 1.76 10.29
CA LEU A 462 20.87 2.90 11.21
C LEU A 462 20.90 2.45 12.67
N ARG A 463 20.30 1.29 13.00
CA ARG A 463 20.35 0.69 14.34
C ARG A 463 21.78 0.30 14.71
N GLU A 464 22.55 -0.29 13.78
CA GLU A 464 23.95 -0.64 14.01
C GLU A 464 24.81 0.59 14.30
N LEU A 465 24.56 1.70 13.59
CA LEU A 465 25.18 3.00 13.82
C LEU A 465 24.62 3.77 15.02
N ARG A 466 23.61 3.23 15.71
CA ARG A 466 22.90 3.84 16.85
C ARG A 466 22.32 5.21 16.52
N ILE A 467 21.75 5.35 15.32
CA ILE A 467 21.03 6.52 14.84
C ILE A 467 19.55 6.31 15.15
N PRO A 468 18.88 7.21 15.90
CA PRO A 468 17.45 7.15 16.12
C PRO A 468 16.71 7.28 14.79
N TYR A 469 15.82 6.33 14.53
CA TYR A 469 14.94 6.33 13.38
C TYR A 469 13.54 5.92 13.79
N GLU A 470 12.56 6.23 12.95
CA GLU A 470 11.18 5.80 13.08
C GLU A 470 10.70 5.27 11.73
N ILE A 471 10.09 4.07 11.70
CA ILE A 471 9.47 3.54 10.47
C ILE A 471 7.98 3.87 10.47
N SER A 472 7.54 4.68 9.51
CA SER A 472 6.12 4.98 9.33
C SER A 472 5.35 3.73 8.88
N GLY A 473 4.21 3.44 9.51
CA GLY A 473 3.24 2.41 9.11
C GLY A 473 3.80 1.01 8.84
N SER A 474 4.80 0.56 9.61
CA SER A 474 5.26 -0.82 9.56
C SER A 474 4.14 -1.78 10.00
N PRO A 475 3.72 -2.77 9.17
CA PRO A 475 2.69 -3.75 9.51
C PRO A 475 3.15 -4.81 10.52
N ARG A 476 4.41 -4.74 10.98
CA ARG A 476 4.96 -5.68 11.95
C ARG A 476 5.06 -5.02 13.32
N GLY A 477 3.90 -4.83 13.94
CA GLY A 477 3.82 -4.70 15.39
C GLY A 477 4.12 -6.05 16.03
N GLU A 478 5.40 -6.46 16.07
CA GLU A 478 5.79 -7.41 17.11
C GLU A 478 5.57 -6.70 18.45
N VAL A 479 4.47 -7.05 19.11
CA VAL A 479 4.17 -6.53 20.44
C VAL A 479 5.34 -6.91 21.33
N SER A 480 5.95 -5.90 21.95
CA SER A 480 7.09 -6.08 22.83
C SER A 480 6.79 -7.16 23.89
N PRO A 481 7.76 -8.00 24.29
CA PRO A 481 7.50 -9.07 25.26
C PRO A 481 6.87 -8.56 26.58
N GLY A 482 7.19 -7.33 26.99
CA GLY A 482 6.53 -6.59 28.06
C GLY A 482 5.03 -6.44 27.83
N ILE A 483 4.63 -5.78 26.74
CA ILE A 483 3.23 -5.50 26.44
C ILE A 483 2.46 -6.77 26.10
N GLU A 484 3.09 -7.77 25.49
CA GLU A 484 2.43 -9.07 25.25
C GLU A 484 2.15 -9.80 26.58
N THR A 485 2.95 -9.57 27.62
CA THR A 485 2.68 -10.06 28.98
C THR A 485 1.51 -9.32 29.62
N VAL A 486 1.39 -8.00 29.40
CA VAL A 486 0.23 -7.20 29.82
C VAL A 486 -1.03 -7.73 29.15
N LEU A 487 -1.03 -7.88 27.82
CA LEU A 487 -2.16 -8.43 27.05
C LEU A 487 -2.54 -9.83 27.50
N SER A 488 -1.55 -10.69 27.76
CA SER A 488 -1.80 -12.04 28.29
C SER A 488 -2.45 -11.99 29.67
N TYR A 489 -2.11 -11.01 30.51
CA TYR A 489 -2.76 -10.86 31.80
C TYR A 489 -4.21 -10.38 31.65
N LEU A 490 -4.46 -9.37 30.81
CA LEU A 490 -5.82 -8.93 30.50
C LEU A 490 -6.66 -10.07 29.90
N ARG A 491 -6.07 -10.91 29.04
CA ARG A 491 -6.72 -12.08 28.44
C ARG A 491 -7.18 -13.10 29.48
N VAL A 492 -6.32 -13.43 30.45
CA VAL A 492 -6.69 -14.37 31.54
C VAL A 492 -7.87 -13.86 32.37
N LEU A 493 -7.99 -12.55 32.54
CA LEU A 493 -9.09 -11.95 33.29
C LEU A 493 -10.42 -12.00 32.54
N VAL A 494 -10.45 -12.24 31.23
CA VAL A 494 -11.70 -12.41 30.47
C VAL A 494 -11.92 -13.85 30.03
N GLU A 495 -10.84 -14.63 29.92
CA GLU A 495 -10.82 -16.03 29.49
C GLU A 495 -9.97 -16.85 30.49
N PRO A 496 -10.55 -17.31 31.62
CA PRO A 496 -9.79 -18.03 32.66
C PRO A 496 -9.12 -19.33 32.18
N ASP A 497 -9.67 -19.98 31.15
CA ASP A 497 -9.14 -21.21 30.58
C ASP A 497 -7.97 -20.97 29.60
N ALA A 498 -7.49 -19.73 29.46
CA ALA A 498 -6.37 -19.35 28.61
C ALA A 498 -5.00 -19.74 29.20
N ASP A 499 -4.76 -21.04 29.34
CA ASP A 499 -3.57 -21.62 30.01
C ASP A 499 -2.23 -21.08 29.47
N ALA A 500 -2.10 -20.86 28.16
CA ALA A 500 -0.89 -20.32 27.55
C ALA A 500 -0.59 -18.89 28.02
N HIS A 501 -1.64 -18.07 28.15
CA HIS A 501 -1.54 -16.70 28.63
C HIS A 501 -1.26 -16.66 30.14
N LEU A 502 -1.93 -17.49 30.94
CA LEU A 502 -1.67 -17.59 32.38
C LEU A 502 -0.25 -18.09 32.66
N ARG A 503 0.24 -19.09 31.92
CA ARG A 503 1.63 -19.57 32.01
C ARG A 503 2.63 -18.42 31.79
N ARG A 504 2.39 -17.57 30.79
CA ARG A 504 3.23 -16.39 30.54
C ARG A 504 3.23 -15.45 31.75
N VAL A 505 2.07 -15.10 32.27
CA VAL A 505 1.95 -14.20 33.43
C VAL A 505 2.68 -14.76 34.65
N LEU A 506 2.51 -16.05 34.94
CA LEU A 506 3.18 -16.73 36.04
C LEU A 506 4.71 -16.71 35.90
N LEU A 507 5.23 -16.95 34.69
CA LEU A 507 6.68 -16.92 34.40
C LEU A 507 7.28 -15.52 34.50
N TYR A 508 6.69 -14.56 33.78
CA TYR A 508 7.34 -13.27 33.55
C TYR A 508 7.03 -12.28 34.66
N ARG A 509 5.75 -12.12 35.03
CA ARG A 509 5.36 -11.19 36.09
C ARG A 509 5.68 -11.75 37.47
N TYR A 510 5.28 -12.97 37.77
CA TYR A 510 5.38 -13.53 39.13
C TYR A 510 6.64 -14.38 39.36
N ARG A 511 7.40 -14.70 38.30
CA ARG A 511 8.65 -15.45 38.36
C ARG A 511 8.48 -16.82 39.02
N LEU A 512 7.36 -17.52 38.79
CA LEU A 512 7.27 -18.93 39.14
C LEU A 512 8.27 -19.72 38.31
N THR A 513 8.88 -20.76 38.87
CA THR A 513 9.84 -21.57 38.15
C THR A 513 9.13 -22.53 37.20
N ALA A 514 9.85 -23.05 36.20
CA ALA A 514 9.30 -24.08 35.30
C ALA A 514 8.89 -25.35 36.07
N ALA A 515 9.54 -25.64 37.21
CA ALA A 515 9.20 -26.76 38.09
C ALA A 515 7.87 -26.50 38.81
N ASP A 516 7.67 -25.30 39.36
CA ASP A 516 6.41 -24.90 39.99
C ASP A 516 5.23 -24.99 39.01
N LEU A 517 5.42 -24.48 37.79
CA LEU A 517 4.41 -24.57 36.73
C LEU A 517 4.09 -26.00 36.35
N ALA A 518 5.10 -26.86 36.16
CA ALA A 518 4.88 -28.26 35.86
C ALA A 518 4.11 -28.97 37.00
N THR A 519 4.26 -28.51 38.25
CA THR A 519 3.52 -29.02 39.40
C THR A 519 2.06 -28.57 39.39
N LEU A 520 1.78 -27.34 39.01
CA LEU A 520 0.41 -26.84 38.84
C LEU A 520 -0.31 -27.53 37.67
N GLN A 521 0.37 -27.66 36.53
CA GLN A 521 -0.18 -28.30 35.31
C GLN A 521 -0.41 -29.82 35.44
N ARG A 522 0.09 -30.46 36.49
CA ARG A 522 -0.15 -31.89 36.78
C ARG A 522 -1.50 -32.15 37.44
N ARG A 523 -2.22 -31.10 37.84
CA ARG A 523 -3.56 -31.22 38.44
C ARG A 523 -4.62 -31.35 37.35
N ASP A 524 -5.74 -31.98 37.70
CA ASP A 524 -6.92 -32.01 36.84
C ASP A 524 -7.61 -30.64 36.85
N GLY A 525 -7.99 -30.13 35.67
CA GLY A 525 -8.60 -28.79 35.49
C GLY A 525 -7.71 -27.84 34.68
N SER A 526 -8.13 -26.58 34.55
CA SER A 526 -7.32 -25.54 33.92
C SER A 526 -6.16 -25.13 34.83
N LEU A 527 -5.14 -24.46 34.27
CA LEU A 527 -4.07 -23.87 35.07
C LEU A 527 -4.62 -22.83 36.06
N TYR A 528 -5.71 -22.16 35.69
CA TYR A 528 -6.41 -21.21 36.56
C TYR A 528 -7.04 -21.92 37.76
N ASP A 529 -7.74 -23.04 37.56
CA ASP A 529 -8.30 -23.85 38.65
C ASP A 529 -7.20 -24.31 39.63
N ALA A 530 -6.04 -24.71 39.10
CA ALA A 530 -4.90 -25.12 39.90
C ALA A 530 -4.32 -23.96 40.75
N VAL A 531 -4.33 -22.73 40.22
CA VAL A 531 -3.90 -21.52 40.93
C VAL A 531 -4.92 -21.12 42.01
N MET A 532 -6.22 -21.28 41.73
CA MET A 532 -7.31 -20.90 42.65
C MET A 532 -7.62 -21.93 43.74
N ASP A 533 -7.14 -23.17 43.62
CA ASP A 533 -7.40 -24.21 44.62
C ASP A 533 -6.85 -23.85 46.01
N SER A 534 -7.75 -23.77 46.99
CA SER A 534 -7.48 -23.40 48.38
C SER A 534 -6.62 -24.41 49.16
N ASN A 535 -6.37 -25.62 48.64
CA ASN A 535 -5.47 -26.62 49.24
C ASN A 535 -3.97 -26.41 48.92
N MET A 536 -3.45 -25.21 49.17
CA MET A 536 -2.07 -24.84 48.84
C MET A 536 -0.99 -25.59 49.62
N ASN A 537 -1.29 -25.94 50.88
CA ASN A 537 -0.33 -26.55 51.80
C ASN A 537 0.08 -28.00 51.42
N ALA A 538 -0.49 -28.55 50.34
CA ALA A 538 -0.18 -29.88 49.83
C ALA A 538 0.81 -29.87 48.64
N LEU A 539 1.18 -28.69 48.11
CA LEU A 539 2.07 -28.58 46.95
C LEU A 539 3.50 -28.24 47.38
N ASP A 540 4.45 -29.05 46.95
CA ASP A 540 5.88 -28.78 47.09
C ASP A 540 6.33 -27.82 45.97
N LEU A 541 6.14 -26.52 46.23
CA LEU A 541 6.55 -25.44 45.32
C LEU A 541 7.78 -24.72 45.87
N GLU A 542 8.65 -24.28 44.99
CA GLU A 542 9.84 -23.47 45.33
C GLU A 542 9.45 -22.04 45.74
N GLY A 543 8.31 -21.53 45.24
CA GLY A 543 7.82 -20.18 45.53
C GLY A 543 6.35 -20.11 45.96
N PRO A 544 5.92 -20.71 47.10
CA PRO A 544 4.53 -20.71 47.55
C PRO A 544 3.96 -19.29 47.75
N ASP A 545 4.74 -18.38 48.33
CA ASP A 545 4.35 -16.97 48.55
C ASP A 545 4.09 -16.21 47.24
N ARG A 546 4.70 -16.63 46.12
CA ARG A 546 4.48 -16.02 44.80
C ARG A 546 3.13 -16.45 44.24
N LEU A 547 2.77 -17.71 44.43
CA LEU A 547 1.49 -18.24 44.00
C LEU A 547 0.33 -17.71 44.84
N GLU A 548 0.51 -17.53 46.16
CA GLU A 548 -0.45 -16.84 47.03
C GLU A 548 -0.72 -15.42 46.51
N ARG A 549 0.34 -14.67 46.18
CA ARG A 549 0.22 -13.33 45.60
C ARG A 549 -0.49 -13.31 44.23
N VAL A 550 -0.24 -14.32 43.38
CA VAL A 550 -0.96 -14.45 42.11
C VAL A 550 -2.46 -14.57 42.37
N ARG A 551 -2.85 -15.45 43.30
CA ARG A 551 -4.25 -15.66 43.67
C ARG A 551 -4.88 -14.37 44.19
N ASP A 552 -4.25 -13.73 45.17
CA ASP A 552 -4.75 -12.49 45.76
C ASP A 552 -4.97 -11.43 44.67
N HIS A 553 -4.00 -11.27 43.76
CA HIS A 553 -4.12 -10.34 42.66
C HIS A 553 -5.23 -10.71 41.68
N LEU A 554 -5.38 -11.97 41.29
CA LEU A 554 -6.45 -12.40 40.39
C LEU A 554 -7.83 -12.18 41.01
N GLU A 555 -8.04 -12.57 42.27
CA GLU A 555 -9.31 -12.35 42.98
C GLU A 555 -9.66 -10.86 43.08
N GLU A 556 -8.67 -10.00 43.34
CA GLU A 556 -8.89 -8.56 43.47
C GLU A 556 -9.11 -7.89 42.11
N LEU A 557 -8.39 -8.32 41.05
CA LEU A 557 -8.58 -7.83 39.69
C LEU A 557 -9.94 -8.23 39.11
N GLU A 558 -10.44 -9.43 39.40
CA GLU A 558 -11.80 -9.84 39.02
C GLU A 558 -12.86 -8.95 39.66
N ARG A 559 -12.70 -8.62 40.95
CA ARG A 559 -13.58 -7.65 41.61
C ARG A 559 -13.48 -6.26 40.97
N PHE A 560 -12.28 -5.81 40.59
CA PHE A 560 -12.12 -4.52 39.92
C PHE A 560 -12.74 -4.50 38.53
N ARG A 561 -12.58 -5.58 37.77
CA ARG A 561 -13.18 -5.77 36.43
C ARG A 561 -14.69 -5.61 36.48
N ASP A 562 -15.32 -6.16 37.51
CA ASP A 562 -16.78 -6.17 37.66
C ASP A 562 -17.35 -4.84 38.20
N VAL A 563 -16.52 -3.97 38.78
CA VAL A 563 -16.95 -2.76 39.52
C VAL A 563 -16.54 -1.45 38.83
N TYR A 564 -15.40 -1.42 38.15
CA TYR A 564 -14.87 -0.20 37.54
C TYR A 564 -15.08 -0.17 36.02
N PRO A 565 -15.33 1.03 35.44
CA PRO A 565 -15.17 1.26 34.00
C PRO A 565 -13.76 0.91 33.53
N LEU A 566 -13.60 0.65 32.24
CA LEU A 566 -12.36 0.16 31.65
C LEU A 566 -11.13 1.02 31.98
N SER A 567 -11.24 2.34 31.87
CA SER A 567 -10.17 3.29 32.25
C SER A 567 -9.80 3.15 33.74
N GLY A 568 -10.81 3.11 34.61
CA GLY A 568 -10.63 2.89 36.05
C GLY A 568 -10.01 1.55 36.35
N PHE A 569 -10.41 0.49 35.65
CA PHE A 569 -9.88 -0.86 35.80
C PHE A 569 -8.40 -0.93 35.40
N VAL A 570 -8.00 -0.40 34.23
CA VAL A 570 -6.60 -0.44 33.74
C VAL A 570 -5.66 0.27 34.72
N ARG A 571 -6.07 1.41 35.28
CA ARG A 571 -5.29 2.12 36.31
C ARG A 571 -5.11 1.29 37.58
N ARG A 572 -6.17 0.64 38.07
CA ARG A 572 -6.09 -0.23 39.26
C ARG A 572 -5.29 -1.50 38.98
N PHE A 573 -5.40 -2.04 37.78
CA PHE A 573 -4.58 -3.15 37.30
C PHE A 573 -3.10 -2.78 37.36
N ARG A 574 -2.72 -1.58 36.89
CA ARG A 574 -1.35 -1.05 36.97
C ARG A 574 -0.88 -0.90 38.43
N GLU A 575 -1.69 -0.28 39.29
CA GLU A 575 -1.37 -0.04 40.70
C GLU A 575 -1.15 -1.35 41.50
N LEU A 576 -2.06 -2.32 41.34
CA LEU A 576 -2.04 -3.58 42.06
C LEU A 576 -0.95 -4.52 41.54
N THR A 577 -0.92 -4.73 40.22
CA THR A 577 0.04 -5.66 39.62
C THR A 577 1.44 -5.07 39.59
N ARG A 578 1.65 -3.76 39.59
CA ARG A 578 2.98 -3.15 39.44
C ARG A 578 3.77 -3.77 38.27
N ILE A 579 3.08 -4.08 37.17
CA ILE A 579 3.66 -4.80 36.02
C ILE A 579 4.82 -4.03 35.37
N GLU A 580 4.86 -2.71 35.55
CA GLU A 580 5.92 -1.82 35.05
C GLU A 580 7.33 -2.20 35.51
N TRP A 581 7.47 -2.85 36.68
CA TRP A 581 8.78 -3.30 37.16
C TRP A 581 9.37 -4.42 36.32
N PHE A 582 8.54 -5.12 35.54
CA PHE A 582 8.95 -6.07 34.53
C PHE A 582 9.29 -5.37 33.19
N CYS A 583 8.57 -4.31 32.85
CA CYS A 583 8.71 -3.60 31.58
C CYS A 583 10.01 -2.77 31.47
N THR A 584 10.57 -2.71 30.26
CA THR A 584 11.63 -1.75 29.86
C THR A 584 11.10 -0.31 29.84
N SER A 585 11.98 0.68 29.69
CA SER A 585 11.58 2.08 29.60
C SER A 585 10.65 2.35 28.40
N GLU A 586 10.91 1.71 27.26
CA GLU A 586 10.10 1.81 26.05
C GLU A 586 8.72 1.14 26.24
N GLU A 587 8.71 -0.06 26.83
CA GLU A 587 7.46 -0.79 27.13
C GLU A 587 6.59 -0.06 28.15
N ARG A 588 7.19 0.68 29.09
CA ARG A 588 6.42 1.56 30.00
C ARG A 588 5.76 2.71 29.25
N ALA A 589 6.49 3.37 28.35
CA ALA A 589 5.92 4.42 27.52
C ALA A 589 4.81 3.89 26.59
N GLU A 590 4.95 2.65 26.11
CA GLU A 590 3.92 1.95 25.34
C GLU A 590 2.67 1.67 26.20
N PHE A 591 2.86 1.23 27.45
CA PHE A 591 1.76 1.04 28.40
C PHE A 591 1.09 2.38 28.79
N ASP A 592 1.85 3.48 28.92
CA ASP A 592 1.32 4.83 29.13
C ASP A 592 0.47 5.32 27.95
N ARG A 593 0.83 4.94 26.72
CA ARG A 593 0.02 5.21 25.52
C ARG A 593 -1.29 4.42 25.55
N LEU A 594 -1.23 3.15 25.94
CA LEU A 594 -2.40 2.29 26.09
C LEU A 594 -3.39 2.87 27.11
N GLU A 595 -2.91 3.32 28.28
CA GLU A 595 -3.78 3.92 29.30
C GLU A 595 -4.47 5.18 28.77
N ARG A 596 -3.73 6.09 28.10
CA ARG A 596 -4.30 7.28 27.47
C ARG A 596 -5.30 6.96 26.36
N PHE A 597 -5.02 5.92 25.57
CA PHE A 597 -5.94 5.44 24.55
C PHE A 597 -7.25 4.96 25.18
N VAL A 598 -7.16 4.15 26.24
CA VAL A 598 -8.34 3.68 26.98
C VAL A 598 -9.11 4.83 27.62
N GLU A 599 -8.43 5.85 28.15
CA GLU A 599 -9.07 7.05 28.69
C GLU A 599 -9.80 7.86 27.61
N ALA A 600 -9.19 8.05 26.43
CA ALA A 600 -9.83 8.71 25.30
C ALA A 600 -11.06 7.92 24.81
N TYR A 601 -10.92 6.60 24.72
CA TYR A 601 -11.97 5.68 24.29
C TYR A 601 -13.18 5.67 25.24
N ASP A 602 -12.98 5.90 26.54
CA ASP A 602 -14.04 5.97 27.56
C ASP A 602 -14.76 7.35 27.58
N THR A 603 -14.17 8.38 26.95
CA THR A 603 -14.72 9.76 26.96
C THR A 603 -15.86 9.95 25.95
N ASP A 604 -15.96 9.07 24.94
CA ASP A 604 -16.92 9.17 23.82
C ASP A 604 -18.29 8.46 24.06
N GLY A 605 -18.65 8.16 25.31
CA GLY A 605 -20.07 8.11 25.71
C GLY A 605 -20.74 6.75 25.94
N VAL A 606 -20.02 5.65 26.14
CA VAL A 606 -20.59 4.38 26.65
C VAL A 606 -19.68 3.80 27.74
N VAL A 607 -20.22 3.48 28.92
CA VAL A 607 -19.43 2.82 29.99
C VAL A 607 -19.01 1.44 29.51
N GLN A 608 -17.73 1.28 29.17
CA GLN A 608 -17.18 -0.01 28.75
C GLN A 608 -16.51 -0.74 29.92
N SER A 609 -16.66 -2.06 29.97
CA SER A 609 -15.94 -2.95 30.89
C SER A 609 -14.92 -3.79 30.11
N LEU A 610 -13.93 -4.36 30.79
CA LEU A 610 -12.98 -5.28 30.14
C LEU A 610 -13.74 -6.50 29.57
N SER A 611 -13.65 -6.70 28.26
CA SER A 611 -14.26 -7.82 27.54
C SER A 611 -13.27 -8.52 26.61
N THR A 612 -13.63 -9.70 26.12
CA THR A 612 -12.83 -10.44 25.14
C THR A 612 -12.66 -9.65 23.84
N GLU A 613 -13.72 -9.00 23.38
CA GLU A 613 -13.73 -8.15 22.18
C GLU A 613 -12.78 -6.97 22.33
N PHE A 614 -12.77 -6.33 23.50
CA PHE A 614 -11.81 -5.25 23.79
C PHE A 614 -10.37 -5.77 23.78
N VAL A 615 -10.08 -6.91 24.43
CA VAL A 615 -8.72 -7.47 24.45
C VAL A 615 -8.27 -7.87 23.04
N ASP A 616 -9.17 -8.40 22.21
CA ASP A 616 -8.89 -8.71 20.80
C ASP A 616 -8.66 -7.46 19.96
N ALA A 617 -9.49 -6.43 20.15
CA ALA A 617 -9.34 -5.14 19.48
C ALA A 617 -8.03 -4.47 19.89
N LEU A 618 -7.72 -4.43 21.18
CA LEU A 618 -6.48 -3.87 21.71
C LEU A 618 -5.24 -4.65 21.23
N ALA A 619 -5.30 -5.98 21.23
CA ALA A 619 -4.21 -6.80 20.69
C ALA A 619 -4.05 -6.58 19.18
N ALA A 620 -5.14 -6.42 18.43
CA ALA A 620 -5.10 -6.10 17.00
C ALA A 620 -4.58 -4.68 16.75
N THR A 621 -4.94 -3.69 17.57
CA THR A 621 -4.42 -2.33 17.52
C THR A 621 -2.95 -2.28 17.91
N LEU A 622 -2.47 -3.08 18.85
CA LEU A 622 -1.05 -3.10 19.19
C LEU A 622 -0.23 -3.89 18.15
N ARG A 623 -0.79 -4.96 17.58
CA ARG A 623 -0.15 -5.77 16.53
C ARG A 623 -0.22 -5.11 15.14
N GLY A 624 -1.26 -4.35 14.87
CA GLY A 624 -1.53 -3.66 13.59
C GLY A 624 -1.33 -2.15 13.63
N GLY A 625 -1.17 -1.56 14.81
CA GLY A 625 -1.12 -0.11 15.06
C GLY A 625 0.00 0.28 16.02
N GLY A 626 1.10 -0.47 16.02
CA GLY A 626 2.39 0.00 16.54
C GLY A 626 2.96 1.11 15.66
N ASN A 627 2.24 2.25 15.62
CA ASN A 627 2.67 3.62 15.37
C ASN A 627 1.41 4.47 15.11
N ASP A 628 0.65 4.76 16.18
CA ASP A 628 -0.30 5.87 16.18
C ASP A 628 0.45 7.20 16.28
N ARG A 629 1.28 7.45 15.27
CA ARG A 629 1.38 8.79 14.71
C ARG A 629 0.31 8.81 13.63
N THR A 630 -0.66 9.71 13.76
CA THR A 630 -1.41 10.21 12.61
C THR A 630 -0.46 10.31 11.42
N ARG A 631 -0.78 9.63 10.31
CA ARG A 631 -0.16 9.86 8.99
C ARG A 631 0.20 11.36 8.89
N GLY A 632 1.49 11.68 8.75
CA GLY A 632 1.90 13.06 8.52
C GLY A 632 2.44 13.87 9.72
N THR A 633 3.02 13.25 10.76
CA THR A 633 3.74 14.03 11.82
C THR A 633 5.24 13.74 11.85
N ARG A 634 6.07 14.75 11.53
CA ARG A 634 7.55 14.70 11.58
C ARG A 634 8.06 14.39 12.98
N SER A 635 9.08 13.53 13.11
CA SER A 635 9.80 13.38 14.38
C SER A 635 10.85 14.47 14.54
N ALA A 636 10.94 15.10 15.73
CA ALA A 636 12.03 16.04 16.01
C ALA A 636 13.33 15.33 16.43
N ASP A 637 13.21 14.11 16.97
CA ASP A 637 14.29 13.39 17.65
C ASP A 637 14.74 12.11 16.93
N SER A 638 14.25 11.86 15.70
CA SER A 638 14.62 10.70 14.90
C SER A 638 14.48 10.96 13.40
N ILE A 639 15.18 10.15 12.61
CA ILE A 639 15.05 10.15 11.14
C ILE A 639 13.79 9.40 10.75
N ASP A 640 13.01 9.96 9.84
CA ASP A 640 11.82 9.31 9.34
C ASP A 640 12.14 8.37 8.16
N LEU A 641 11.86 7.08 8.33
CA LEU A 641 11.93 6.04 7.29
C LEU A 641 10.52 5.71 6.84
N MET A 642 10.21 5.87 5.56
CA MET A 642 8.84 5.69 5.09
C MET A 642 8.75 5.27 3.63
N THR A 643 7.60 4.68 3.30
CA THR A 643 7.25 4.46 1.90
C THR A 643 6.79 5.75 1.22
N VAL A 644 6.92 5.83 -0.11
CA VAL A 644 6.45 7.00 -0.89
C VAL A 644 5.00 7.38 -0.56
N HIS A 645 4.10 6.39 -0.46
CA HIS A 645 2.69 6.65 -0.14
C HIS A 645 2.50 7.31 1.24
N GLN A 646 3.33 6.96 2.22
CA GLN A 646 3.29 7.56 3.55
C GLN A 646 3.93 8.95 3.59
N ALA A 647 4.86 9.23 2.66
CA ALA A 647 5.50 10.53 2.52
C ALA A 647 4.59 11.58 1.87
N LYS A 648 3.50 11.17 1.19
CA LYS A 648 2.55 12.10 0.58
C LYS A 648 1.98 13.06 1.65
N GLY A 649 1.97 14.36 1.33
CA GLY A 649 1.55 15.43 2.24
C GLY A 649 2.62 15.85 3.26
N LEU A 650 3.76 15.16 3.35
CA LEU A 650 4.92 15.57 4.13
C LEU A 650 5.90 16.37 3.28
N GLU A 651 6.89 16.94 3.96
CA GLU A 651 8.04 17.64 3.40
C GLU A 651 9.22 17.46 4.35
N PHE A 652 10.44 17.50 3.84
CA PHE A 652 11.67 17.39 4.62
C PHE A 652 12.75 18.28 4.01
N ASP A 653 13.64 18.83 4.83
CA ASP A 653 14.74 19.64 4.34
C ASP A 653 15.65 18.83 3.39
N THR A 654 15.99 17.61 3.81
CA THR A 654 16.83 16.68 3.06
C THR A 654 16.14 15.33 2.90
N VAL A 655 16.01 14.86 1.65
CA VAL A 655 15.47 13.54 1.32
C VAL A 655 16.57 12.66 0.71
N LEU A 656 16.64 11.41 1.17
CA LEU A 656 17.40 10.34 0.55
C LEU A 656 16.40 9.37 -0.13
N ALA A 657 16.56 9.16 -1.43
CA ALA A 657 15.76 8.25 -2.23
C ALA A 657 16.64 7.10 -2.74
N PRO A 658 16.72 5.97 -2.01
CA PRO A 658 17.50 4.82 -2.41
C PRO A 658 16.67 3.78 -3.19
N TYR A 659 17.38 2.76 -3.72
CA TYR A 659 16.81 1.67 -4.52
C TYR A 659 16.15 2.17 -5.81
N LEU A 660 16.76 3.17 -6.47
CA LEU A 660 16.32 3.68 -7.76
C LEU A 660 16.85 2.79 -8.89
N THR A 661 16.34 1.56 -8.93
CA THR A 661 16.59 0.59 -10.00
C THR A 661 15.25 0.08 -10.52
N ASP A 662 15.20 -0.34 -11.78
CA ASP A 662 13.96 -0.75 -12.44
C ASP A 662 13.28 -1.89 -11.66
N GLU A 663 14.03 -2.91 -11.25
CA GLU A 663 13.48 -4.05 -10.51
C GLU A 663 13.03 -3.74 -9.07
N GLU A 664 13.72 -2.82 -8.38
CA GLU A 664 13.45 -2.56 -6.98
C GLU A 664 12.35 -1.50 -6.78
N TRP A 665 12.20 -0.59 -7.74
CA TRP A 665 11.20 0.46 -7.73
C TRP A 665 9.90 0.05 -8.44
N CYS A 666 9.99 -0.61 -9.61
CA CYS A 666 8.83 -1.06 -10.37
C CYS A 666 8.40 -2.45 -9.90
N VAL A 667 7.42 -2.53 -8.99
CA VAL A 667 7.02 -3.80 -8.35
C VAL A 667 6.19 -4.68 -9.29
N ASP A 668 6.84 -5.62 -9.99
CA ASP A 668 6.28 -6.55 -11.00
C ASP A 668 4.99 -7.30 -10.61
N GLY A 669 4.83 -7.69 -9.34
CA GLY A 669 3.69 -8.49 -8.88
C GLY A 669 2.33 -7.78 -9.04
N ASP A 670 2.33 -6.45 -8.98
CA ASP A 670 1.11 -5.67 -9.08
C ASP A 670 0.66 -5.48 -10.55
N TYR A 671 1.53 -5.73 -11.55
CA TYR A 671 1.32 -5.48 -13.01
C TYR A 671 0.15 -6.29 -13.55
N VAL A 672 0.19 -7.59 -13.28
CA VAL A 672 -0.78 -8.55 -13.81
C VAL A 672 -2.13 -8.47 -13.07
N GLU A 673 -2.15 -8.11 -11.79
CA GLU A 673 -3.38 -8.08 -11.01
C GLU A 673 -4.23 -6.82 -11.28
N ARG A 674 -3.60 -5.64 -11.36
CA ARG A 674 -4.31 -4.37 -11.63
C ARG A 674 -4.92 -4.33 -13.03
N ALA A 675 -4.22 -4.87 -14.04
CA ALA A 675 -4.74 -4.96 -15.40
C ALA A 675 -6.01 -5.82 -15.50
N ARG A 676 -6.16 -6.85 -14.65
CA ARG A 676 -7.35 -7.73 -14.67
C ARG A 676 -8.63 -7.00 -14.30
N TYR A 677 -8.65 -6.26 -13.19
CA TYR A 677 -9.87 -5.59 -12.76
C TYR A 677 -10.22 -4.39 -13.64
N ARG A 678 -9.21 -3.69 -14.18
CA ARG A 678 -9.43 -2.66 -15.22
C ARG A 678 -10.00 -3.25 -16.51
N LEU A 679 -9.59 -4.46 -16.91
CA LEU A 679 -10.23 -5.18 -18.03
C LEU A 679 -11.72 -5.42 -17.78
N LEU A 680 -12.14 -5.65 -16.53
CA LEU A 680 -13.56 -5.84 -16.20
C LEU A 680 -14.34 -4.53 -16.31
N ALA A 681 -13.81 -3.45 -15.73
CA ALA A 681 -14.41 -2.13 -15.81
C ALA A 681 -14.55 -1.70 -17.28
N ALA A 682 -13.48 -1.85 -18.07
CA ALA A 682 -13.47 -1.60 -19.51
C ALA A 682 -14.49 -2.47 -20.28
N ALA A 683 -14.76 -3.69 -19.83
CA ALA A 683 -15.77 -4.55 -20.46
C ALA A 683 -17.22 -4.13 -20.13
N LEU A 684 -17.42 -3.31 -19.11
CA LEU A 684 -18.72 -2.75 -18.70
C LEU A 684 -18.90 -1.31 -19.19
N ASP A 685 -17.81 -0.67 -19.60
CA ASP A 685 -17.81 0.68 -20.16
C ASP A 685 -18.27 0.68 -21.62
N ALA A 686 -19.27 1.50 -21.92
CA ALA A 686 -19.83 1.63 -23.26
C ALA A 686 -18.91 2.42 -24.22
N ASP A 687 -17.98 3.21 -23.68
CA ASP A 687 -17.06 4.03 -24.48
C ASP A 687 -15.80 3.26 -24.89
N VAL A 688 -15.57 2.07 -24.32
CA VAL A 688 -14.47 1.18 -24.71
C VAL A 688 -14.87 0.26 -25.85
N ASP A 689 -14.33 0.55 -27.03
CA ASP A 689 -14.59 -0.19 -28.27
C ASP A 689 -14.15 -1.68 -28.24
N SER A 690 -13.09 -2.03 -27.48
CA SER A 690 -12.57 -3.40 -27.33
C SER A 690 -11.58 -3.52 -26.16
N PRO A 691 -11.97 -4.15 -25.03
CA PRO A 691 -11.07 -4.37 -23.89
C PRO A 691 -9.84 -5.22 -24.23
N LEU A 692 -9.98 -6.12 -25.22
CA LEU A 692 -8.90 -6.99 -25.67
C LEU A 692 -7.79 -6.23 -26.44
N LEU A 693 -8.12 -5.09 -27.08
CA LEU A 693 -7.18 -4.31 -27.89
C LEU A 693 -6.54 -3.14 -27.13
N ALA A 694 -7.21 -2.63 -26.10
CA ALA A 694 -6.76 -1.47 -25.32
C ALA A 694 -5.45 -1.73 -24.55
N ASP A 695 -4.56 -0.73 -24.53
CA ASP A 695 -3.38 -0.74 -23.67
C ASP A 695 -3.69 -0.25 -22.26
N LEU A 696 -4.04 -1.19 -21.39
CA LEU A 696 -4.27 -0.92 -19.97
C LEU A 696 -2.97 -0.75 -19.18
N ALA A 697 -1.78 -0.86 -19.81
CA ALA A 697 -0.48 -0.71 -19.15
C ALA A 697 0.12 0.70 -19.25
N ALA A 698 -0.32 1.54 -20.20
CA ALA A 698 0.21 2.91 -20.37
C ALA A 698 -0.01 3.81 -19.13
N GLU A 699 -1.14 3.67 -18.43
CA GLU A 699 -1.40 4.37 -17.17
C GLU A 699 -0.40 4.02 -16.06
N ARG A 700 0.24 2.87 -16.17
CA ARG A 700 1.03 2.28 -15.11
C ARG A 700 2.44 2.85 -15.02
N VAL A 701 3.13 3.01 -16.15
CA VAL A 701 4.41 3.74 -16.17
C VAL A 701 4.21 5.18 -15.70
N GLY A 702 3.10 5.80 -16.11
CA GLY A 702 2.69 7.10 -15.58
C GLY A 702 2.50 7.09 -14.05
N GLU A 703 1.89 6.04 -13.48
CA GLU A 703 1.74 5.91 -12.02
C GLU A 703 3.08 5.74 -11.31
N GLU A 704 3.99 4.89 -11.81
CA GLU A 704 5.32 4.72 -11.21
C GLU A 704 6.17 6.00 -11.30
N TRP A 705 6.04 6.77 -12.38
CA TRP A 705 6.63 8.10 -12.45
C TRP A 705 6.02 9.04 -11.41
N ARG A 706 4.69 9.06 -11.24
CA ARG A 706 4.05 9.93 -10.21
C ARG A 706 4.54 9.56 -8.81
N VAL A 707 4.73 8.28 -8.55
CA VAL A 707 5.35 7.79 -7.30
C VAL A 707 6.76 8.36 -7.15
N LEU A 708 7.59 8.29 -8.19
CA LEU A 708 8.92 8.91 -8.18
C LEU A 708 8.83 10.43 -7.95
N HIS A 709 8.00 11.13 -8.73
CA HIS A 709 7.76 12.56 -8.63
C HIS A 709 7.37 12.97 -7.20
N VAL A 710 6.43 12.26 -6.57
CA VAL A 710 6.04 12.50 -5.18
C VAL A 710 7.24 12.33 -4.26
N ALA A 711 8.02 11.26 -4.40
CA ALA A 711 9.19 10.99 -3.56
C ALA A 711 10.24 12.11 -3.64
N LEU A 712 10.58 12.54 -4.86
CA LEU A 712 11.62 13.55 -5.09
C LEU A 712 11.17 14.95 -4.63
N THR A 713 9.91 15.32 -4.87
CA THR A 713 9.34 16.62 -4.48
C THR A 713 9.01 16.75 -2.99
N ARG A 714 9.34 15.74 -2.17
CA ARG A 714 9.30 15.89 -0.71
C ARG A 714 10.50 16.67 -0.17
N ALA A 715 11.57 16.78 -0.93
CA ALA A 715 12.77 17.54 -0.57
C ALA A 715 12.55 19.05 -0.68
N GLU A 716 12.91 19.80 0.35
CA GLU A 716 12.92 21.27 0.31
C GLU A 716 14.23 21.80 -0.26
N ASN A 717 15.39 21.32 0.23
CA ASN A 717 16.70 21.90 -0.06
C ASN A 717 17.72 20.91 -0.64
N HIS A 718 17.70 19.65 -0.23
CA HIS A 718 18.69 18.66 -0.64
C HIS A 718 18.05 17.32 -1.00
N LEU A 719 18.39 16.78 -2.17
CA LEU A 719 17.91 15.49 -2.66
C LEU A 719 19.09 14.57 -2.98
N PHE A 720 19.14 13.40 -2.36
CA PHE A 720 20.14 12.36 -2.63
C PHE A 720 19.47 11.19 -3.35
N LEU A 721 20.00 10.82 -4.51
CA LEU A 721 19.53 9.72 -5.35
C LEU A 721 20.53 8.57 -5.28
N PHE A 722 20.07 7.38 -4.92
CA PHE A 722 20.88 6.16 -4.95
C PHE A 722 20.21 5.12 -5.85
N GLY A 723 20.86 4.81 -6.96
CA GLY A 723 20.42 3.80 -7.90
C GLY A 723 21.59 3.29 -8.70
N SER A 724 21.30 2.40 -9.63
CA SER A 724 22.29 1.84 -10.56
C SER A 724 21.58 1.38 -11.82
N GLU A 725 22.30 1.33 -12.94
CA GLU A 725 21.77 0.64 -14.11
C GLU A 725 21.56 -0.84 -13.75
N TYR A 726 20.39 -1.35 -14.10
CA TYR A 726 20.13 -2.77 -13.97
C TYR A 726 20.73 -3.48 -15.19
N GLU A 727 21.99 -3.91 -15.08
CA GLU A 727 22.60 -4.80 -16.07
C GLU A 727 21.96 -6.18 -15.96
N TYR A 728 21.06 -6.49 -16.89
CA TYR A 728 20.50 -7.82 -17.02
C TYR A 728 21.61 -8.81 -17.41
N ASP A 729 22.07 -9.63 -16.47
CA ASP A 729 23.13 -10.65 -16.64
C ASP A 729 22.65 -11.87 -17.45
N GLY A 730 21.69 -11.67 -18.36
CA GLY A 730 21.27 -12.67 -19.32
C GLY A 730 22.05 -12.52 -20.62
N ASP A 731 23.16 -13.24 -20.72
CA ASP A 731 23.78 -13.58 -22.00
C ASP A 731 22.70 -13.99 -23.04
N GLU A 732 22.67 -13.30 -24.19
CA GLU A 732 22.04 -13.64 -25.49
C GLU A 732 20.61 -13.19 -25.93
N ASP A 733 19.74 -12.50 -25.17
CA ASP A 733 18.29 -12.42 -25.55
C ASP A 733 17.62 -11.04 -25.82
N GLU A 734 18.33 -9.93 -26.06
CA GLU A 734 17.70 -8.65 -26.50
C GLU A 734 17.04 -8.73 -27.89
N LEU A 735 17.49 -9.67 -28.73
CA LEU A 735 17.01 -9.87 -30.09
C LEU A 735 15.60 -10.51 -30.17
N ALA A 736 15.00 -10.90 -29.04
CA ALA A 736 13.68 -11.53 -28.96
C ALA A 736 12.49 -10.55 -28.80
N ALA A 737 12.69 -9.41 -28.13
CA ALA A 737 11.60 -8.50 -27.78
C ALA A 737 11.13 -7.63 -28.97
N SER A 738 12.07 -6.94 -29.63
CA SER A 738 11.78 -6.11 -30.81
C SER A 738 11.20 -6.93 -31.97
N THR A 739 11.68 -8.17 -32.14
CA THR A 739 11.13 -9.13 -33.11
C THR A 739 9.70 -9.55 -32.73
N ALA A 740 9.42 -9.78 -31.44
CA ALA A 740 8.07 -10.11 -30.97
C ALA A 740 7.10 -8.91 -31.08
N GLU A 741 7.56 -7.68 -30.83
CA GLU A 741 6.79 -6.45 -31.06
C GLU A 741 6.47 -6.24 -32.53
N ALA A 742 7.44 -6.45 -33.43
CA ALA A 742 7.22 -6.39 -34.87
C ALA A 742 6.20 -7.41 -35.38
N CYS A 743 5.95 -8.48 -34.61
CA CYS A 743 4.92 -9.47 -34.91
C CYS A 743 3.53 -9.09 -34.42
N LEU A 744 3.37 -8.06 -33.58
CA LEU A 744 2.06 -7.55 -33.19
C LEU A 744 1.39 -6.82 -34.36
N ALA A 745 0.05 -6.82 -34.39
CA ALA A 745 -0.69 -6.02 -35.35
C ALA A 745 -0.67 -4.54 -34.94
N SER A 746 -0.73 -3.62 -35.90
CA SER A 746 -0.74 -2.17 -35.65
C SER A 746 -1.94 -1.68 -34.85
N ASP A 747 -3.05 -2.43 -34.87
CA ASP A 747 -4.28 -2.12 -34.15
C ASP A 747 -4.22 -2.57 -32.68
N VAL A 748 -3.09 -3.15 -32.24
CA VAL A 748 -2.82 -3.50 -30.85
C VAL A 748 -2.12 -2.32 -30.19
N GLU A 749 -2.71 -1.79 -29.13
CA GLU A 749 -2.15 -0.64 -28.43
C GLU A 749 -1.06 -1.05 -27.41
N TRP A 750 -1.04 -2.32 -26.97
CA TRP A 750 -0.16 -2.83 -25.91
C TRP A 750 1.12 -3.52 -26.44
N SER A 751 2.22 -3.51 -25.65
CA SER A 751 3.48 -4.20 -25.97
C SER A 751 3.61 -5.58 -25.31
N VAL A 752 4.28 -6.51 -25.99
CA VAL A 752 4.62 -7.86 -25.48
C VAL A 752 5.49 -7.83 -24.24
N THR A 753 6.41 -6.88 -24.12
CA THR A 753 7.27 -6.76 -22.94
C THR A 753 6.59 -6.07 -21.75
N GLY A 754 5.39 -5.55 -21.98
CA GLY A 754 4.80 -4.52 -21.12
C GLY A 754 5.56 -3.20 -21.23
N GLN A 755 4.89 -2.10 -20.90
CA GLN A 755 5.60 -0.84 -20.65
C GLN A 755 6.20 -0.89 -19.25
N ARG A 756 7.52 -0.76 -19.15
CA ARG A 756 8.27 -0.63 -17.90
C ARG A 756 9.08 0.67 -17.94
N MET A 757 9.40 1.17 -16.77
CA MET A 757 10.18 2.39 -16.61
C MET A 757 11.67 2.02 -16.61
N ASP A 758 12.45 2.51 -17.57
CA ASP A 758 13.93 2.44 -17.57
C ASP A 758 14.50 3.48 -16.58
N LEU A 759 14.09 3.35 -15.31
CA LEU A 759 14.11 4.36 -14.26
C LEU A 759 15.48 5.02 -14.13
N TRP A 760 16.54 4.23 -13.92
CA TRP A 760 17.83 4.82 -13.59
C TRP A 760 18.50 5.48 -14.79
N SER A 761 18.42 4.87 -15.97
CA SER A 761 19.00 5.45 -17.18
C SER A 761 18.31 6.76 -17.56
N SER A 762 16.98 6.82 -17.57
CA SER A 762 16.29 8.09 -17.87
C SER A 762 16.46 9.12 -16.76
N LEU A 763 16.47 8.73 -15.48
CA LEU A 763 16.75 9.66 -14.38
C LEU A 763 18.17 10.22 -14.48
N THR A 764 19.14 9.41 -14.91
CA THR A 764 20.52 9.84 -15.16
C THR A 764 20.60 10.80 -16.35
N GLU A 765 19.87 10.55 -17.44
CA GLU A 765 19.77 11.49 -18.56
C GLU A 765 19.16 12.83 -18.13
N SER A 766 18.07 12.81 -17.36
CA SER A 766 17.46 14.01 -16.77
C SER A 766 18.45 14.72 -15.85
N PHE A 767 19.17 13.98 -15.00
CA PHE A 767 20.19 14.52 -14.09
C PHE A 767 21.31 15.22 -14.86
N GLU A 768 21.87 14.63 -15.91
CA GLU A 768 22.93 15.26 -16.70
C GLU A 768 22.40 16.51 -17.45
N ARG A 769 21.17 16.47 -17.98
CA ARG A 769 20.53 17.65 -18.61
C ARG A 769 20.39 18.81 -17.64
N VAL A 770 19.99 18.55 -16.40
CA VAL A 770 19.84 19.58 -15.36
C VAL A 770 21.20 20.06 -14.86
N ARG A 771 22.18 19.15 -14.74
CA ARG A 771 23.56 19.47 -14.39
C ARG A 771 24.25 20.39 -15.39
N GLU A 772 23.93 20.30 -16.68
CA GLU A 772 24.41 21.27 -17.67
C GLU A 772 23.96 22.71 -17.36
N THR A 773 22.79 22.85 -16.75
CA THR A 773 22.22 24.13 -16.32
C THR A 773 22.75 24.57 -14.95
N TYR A 774 22.92 23.62 -14.02
CA TYR A 774 23.31 23.86 -12.63
C TYR A 774 24.56 23.05 -12.21
N PRO A 775 25.73 23.27 -12.83
CA PRO A 775 26.90 22.41 -12.64
C PRO A 775 27.53 22.50 -11.24
N GLU A 776 27.21 23.54 -10.47
CA GLU A 776 27.76 23.76 -9.12
C GLU A 776 26.86 23.18 -8.01
N THR A 777 25.57 22.98 -8.27
CA THR A 777 24.59 22.50 -7.27
C THR A 777 24.05 21.11 -7.59
N VAL A 778 24.25 20.60 -8.82
CA VAL A 778 23.83 19.25 -9.24
C VAL A 778 25.08 18.42 -9.49
N VAL A 779 25.34 17.46 -8.60
CA VAL A 779 26.66 16.83 -8.49
C VAL A 779 26.60 15.31 -8.35
N ASP A 780 27.60 14.65 -8.91
CA ASP A 780 27.82 13.23 -8.73
C ASP A 780 28.83 13.03 -7.58
N ARG A 781 28.39 12.37 -6.50
CA ARG A 781 29.21 12.12 -5.30
C ARG A 781 29.53 10.64 -5.11
N THR A 782 29.37 9.83 -6.16
CA THR A 782 29.66 8.38 -6.14
C THR A 782 31.04 8.07 -5.58
N ALA A 783 32.08 8.73 -6.09
CA ALA A 783 33.46 8.50 -5.66
C ALA A 783 33.72 8.90 -4.20
N GLU A 784 33.03 9.95 -3.70
CA GLU A 784 33.16 10.41 -2.31
C GLU A 784 32.57 9.38 -1.34
N ILE A 785 31.38 8.85 -1.65
CA ILE A 785 30.73 7.83 -0.83
C ILE A 785 31.53 6.53 -0.91
N ALA A 786 31.98 6.12 -2.10
CA ALA A 786 32.85 4.95 -2.26
C ALA A 786 34.16 5.06 -1.45
N ALA A 787 34.76 6.25 -1.36
CA ALA A 787 35.97 6.48 -0.57
C ALA A 787 35.72 6.38 0.95
N SER A 788 34.48 6.54 1.38
CA SER A 788 34.06 6.45 2.79
C SER A 788 33.78 5.01 3.22
N ALA A 789 33.75 4.07 2.27
CA ALA A 789 33.50 2.66 2.52
C ALA A 789 34.58 2.05 3.44
N GLY A 790 34.17 1.66 4.65
CA GLY A 790 35.05 1.03 5.64
C GLY A 790 35.63 1.97 6.71
N GLU A 791 35.32 3.27 6.68
CA GLU A 791 35.54 4.15 7.82
C GLU A 791 34.36 3.99 8.80
N SER A 792 34.64 3.61 10.06
CA SER A 792 33.60 3.58 11.09
C SER A 792 33.03 4.98 11.22
N PRO A 793 31.73 5.19 10.98
CA PRO A 793 31.12 6.49 11.18
C PRO A 793 31.39 6.89 12.63
N GLY A 794 31.93 8.10 12.83
CA GLY A 794 32.35 8.56 14.16
C GLY A 794 31.21 8.44 15.18
N THR A 795 31.54 8.43 16.47
CA THR A 795 30.51 8.39 17.52
C THR A 795 29.63 9.64 17.43
N ILE A 796 28.37 9.48 17.01
CA ILE A 796 27.40 10.57 16.93
C ILE A 796 27.24 11.15 18.33
N THR A 797 27.68 12.39 18.50
CA THR A 797 27.62 13.09 19.78
C THR A 797 26.35 13.94 19.80
N TYR A 798 25.26 13.38 20.34
CA TYR A 798 23.94 14.02 20.47
C TYR A 798 23.89 15.32 21.30
N TYR A 799 25.02 15.76 21.86
CA TYR A 799 25.10 16.87 22.82
C TYR A 799 25.74 18.16 22.26
N ALA A 800 25.91 18.26 20.93
CA ALA A 800 26.62 19.39 20.33
C ALA A 800 25.89 20.74 20.49
N ASP A 801 24.57 20.76 20.72
CA ASP A 801 23.78 22.01 20.83
C ASP A 801 23.79 22.66 22.22
N TYR A 802 24.53 22.11 23.19
CA TYR A 802 24.82 22.80 24.46
C TYR A 802 26.01 23.78 24.35
N GLY A 803 26.09 24.51 23.23
CA GLY A 803 27.21 25.40 22.88
C GLY A 803 27.53 26.53 23.86
N ASP A 804 26.67 26.79 24.86
CA ASP A 804 26.89 27.83 25.88
C ASP A 804 27.12 27.30 27.30
N ARG A 805 27.27 25.99 27.51
CA ARG A 805 27.68 25.44 28.80
C ARG A 805 28.85 24.49 28.63
N PRO A 806 29.97 24.69 29.35
CA PRO A 806 31.05 23.70 29.38
C PRO A 806 30.52 22.47 30.12
N VAL A 807 29.96 21.52 29.38
CA VAL A 807 29.72 20.18 29.90
C VAL A 807 31.05 19.46 29.79
N GLU A 808 31.84 19.49 30.87
CA GLU A 808 33.00 18.61 30.99
C GLU A 808 32.52 17.16 30.77
N PRO A 809 33.14 16.38 29.87
CA PRO A 809 32.79 14.98 29.71
C PRO A 809 33.03 14.28 31.04
N LEU A 810 31.96 13.82 31.67
CA LEU A 810 32.06 12.96 32.85
C LEU A 810 32.75 11.68 32.40
N GLU A 811 34.05 11.54 32.68
CA GLU A 811 34.71 10.25 32.53
C GLU A 811 33.88 9.20 33.28
N THR A 812 33.53 8.10 32.62
CA THR A 812 32.53 7.10 33.05
C THR A 812 32.61 6.73 34.55
N ARG A 813 33.82 6.77 35.12
CA ARG A 813 34.08 6.58 36.55
C ARG A 813 33.45 7.65 37.45
N ALA A 814 33.55 8.94 37.09
CA ALA A 814 32.96 10.06 37.82
C ALA A 814 31.42 10.05 37.75
N ALA A 815 30.85 9.61 36.61
CA ALA A 815 29.41 9.40 36.47
C ALA A 815 28.93 8.26 37.39
N ILE A 816 29.62 7.11 37.38
CA ILE A 816 29.31 5.97 38.26
C ILE A 816 29.41 6.38 39.74
N GLU A 817 30.48 7.09 40.13
CA GLU A 817 30.68 7.57 41.50
C GLU A 817 29.59 8.58 41.91
N THR A 818 29.15 9.44 40.99
CA THR A 818 28.06 10.40 41.22
C THR A 818 26.71 9.71 41.39
N VAL A 819 26.38 8.74 40.52
CA VAL A 819 25.16 7.94 40.65
C VAL A 819 25.18 7.13 41.96
N HIS A 820 26.32 6.52 42.32
CA HIS A 820 26.48 5.81 43.60
C HIS A 820 26.35 6.72 44.83
N ARG A 821 26.79 7.97 44.72
CA ARG A 821 26.68 8.97 45.78
C ARG A 821 25.23 9.43 45.93
N LEU A 822 24.57 9.77 44.84
CA LEU A 822 23.16 10.16 44.83
C LEU A 822 22.26 9.02 45.32
N GLY A 823 22.51 7.79 44.88
CA GLY A 823 21.80 6.60 45.37
C GLY A 823 22.00 6.36 46.88
N ARG A 824 23.20 6.63 47.41
CA ARG A 824 23.43 6.60 48.87
C ARG A 824 22.67 7.70 49.60
N GLN A 825 22.68 8.92 49.09
CA GLN A 825 21.96 10.05 49.71
C GLN A 825 20.44 9.86 49.68
N LEU A 826 19.90 9.24 48.62
CA LEU A 826 18.50 8.80 48.51
C LEU A 826 18.16 7.72 49.53
N ARG A 827 18.99 6.69 49.65
CA ARG A 827 18.80 5.60 50.62
C ARG A 827 18.84 6.11 52.07
N ASP A 828 19.72 7.06 52.34
CA ASP A 828 19.94 7.59 53.68
C ASP A 828 18.97 8.75 54.01
N GLY A 829 17.98 9.04 53.13
CA GLY A 829 16.91 10.02 53.37
C GLY A 829 17.38 11.47 53.42
N THR A 830 18.61 11.74 52.98
CA THR A 830 19.24 13.07 52.99
C THR A 830 18.98 13.87 51.72
N LEU A 831 18.30 13.27 50.75
CA LEU A 831 17.91 13.90 49.50
C LEU A 831 16.47 14.41 49.66
N LEU A 832 16.29 15.53 50.39
CA LEU A 832 15.44 16.69 50.05
C LEU A 832 15.04 17.55 51.28
N PRO A 833 14.69 18.84 51.05
CA PRO A 833 14.95 19.64 49.85
C PRO A 833 16.23 20.46 49.95
#